data_AF-A0A1T4SUX4-F1
#
_entry.id   AF-A0A1T4SUX4-F1
#
_cell.length_a   1.000
_cell.length_b   1.000
_cell.length_c   1.000
_cell.angle_alpha   90.00
_cell.angle_beta   90.00
_cell.angle_gamma   90.00
#
_symmetry.space_group_name_H-M   'P 1'
#
loop_
_entity.id
_entity.type
_entity.pdbx_description
1 polymer ?
#
loop_
_entity_poly.entity_id
_entity_poly.type
_entity_poly.pdbx_seq_one_letter_code
_entity_poly.pdbx_strand_id
1 'polypeptide(L)'
;MLTRDLVLRLCANATEFDEAWIDDDAKVVVPFTASRDTALIRAIVSAGEALGVERLLVCRTRAEYAYEPVTEVPVDAEALIALVRGWGAEPTDFLVAIEDISAGVLVTTTELTVAAGPDVFVRELVGPDLAAARIAFGEEARTSRDPELLRAAQRYACLEQGARHARGTRGPGPDLAERIEQRLDSLRRGSPRATTALRALRGAWGWAMLVVLLLAGVFVPGVPAALPVVLAMVWLLAQLAWLARSRTVAFSTLVRTLAFGAFLAWPMALAELALAGALGLAADDPYAYAYVAVPVEEVGKLLPLLLCLFVARRRFRRFAAVDLLLLAAASGAGFHVAEQAVRAMLVAGGSVDPFAAHLGMFALLPGWVEVPVAAVSTQPFQEVALLRFSGHAVTSGLVGAALGLALVGARRYGVWLWALPPLALGAAALEHLNFNAVVAGLDPTPLTTAVFALYGDGAATRWLLLLLLVLAVLLDYRVARSATAEVPRLPGRPPLAALVRAAHGRAVRVRVRVPGDIAPTFRHFGLLWARIPVALVETLATILHEYAVMVVAASRGPATLCRSWIFLRRRREYAMGAARAAGRPWRRSPSREELAETEVQLATRLGVGPRSASIAAVAVLAVSTALAHPALSGSVPHADGAYALMSLRALSDWVAALPAGTRPWVWAGGVALASLLVSGWSVPREHPSVRHFLRDPRGNLGGLLGALAPGQVPYGVAGLVGFALPARTDRLLRPRG
;
A
#
# COMPACT_ATOMS: atom_id res chain seq x y z
N MET A 1 -33.72 -23.99 19.22
CA MET A 1 -33.98 -22.85 18.31
C MET A 1 -34.98 -23.33 17.28
N LEU A 2 -36.05 -22.57 17.05
CA LEU A 2 -37.04 -22.90 16.02
C LEU A 2 -36.56 -22.40 14.66
N THR A 3 -37.04 -23.02 13.58
CA THR A 3 -36.81 -22.58 12.19
C THR A 3 -37.10 -21.09 12.03
N ARG A 4 -38.23 -20.62 12.57
CA ARG A 4 -38.60 -19.19 12.58
C ARG A 4 -37.51 -18.28 13.16
N ASP A 5 -36.87 -18.68 14.25
CA ASP A 5 -35.84 -17.86 14.92
C ASP A 5 -34.59 -17.70 14.07
N LEU A 6 -34.21 -18.75 13.32
CA LEU A 6 -33.04 -18.74 12.44
C LEU A 6 -33.36 -18.00 11.13
N VAL A 7 -34.49 -18.33 10.49
CA VAL A 7 -34.91 -17.70 9.23
C VAL A 7 -35.08 -16.19 9.42
N LEU A 8 -35.73 -15.71 10.49
CA LEU A 8 -35.87 -14.26 10.76
C LEU A 8 -34.56 -13.54 11.10
N ARG A 9 -33.45 -14.25 11.34
CA ARG A 9 -32.13 -13.66 11.60
C ARG A 9 -31.23 -13.57 10.36
N LEU A 10 -31.47 -14.40 9.35
CA LEU A 10 -30.64 -14.46 8.14
C LEU A 10 -31.39 -14.04 6.88
N CYS A 11 -32.71 -14.23 6.82
CA CYS A 11 -33.48 -14.21 5.58
C CYS A 11 -34.59 -13.16 5.59
N ALA A 12 -34.74 -12.45 4.46
CA ALA A 12 -35.86 -11.56 4.21
C ALA A 12 -37.13 -12.34 3.81
N ASN A 13 -36.95 -13.47 3.12
CA ASN A 13 -38.02 -14.39 2.72
C ASN A 13 -37.42 -15.80 2.46
N ALA A 14 -38.23 -16.73 1.94
CA ALA A 14 -37.80 -18.12 1.75
C ALA A 14 -36.65 -18.32 0.75
N THR A 15 -36.39 -17.34 -0.15
CA THR A 15 -35.36 -17.43 -1.21
C THR A 15 -34.31 -16.31 -1.18
N GLU A 16 -34.40 -15.35 -0.25
CA GLU A 16 -33.51 -14.20 -0.16
C GLU A 16 -32.99 -13.93 1.26
N PHE A 17 -31.69 -13.60 1.35
CA PHE A 17 -31.06 -13.16 2.59
C PHE A 17 -31.47 -11.72 2.96
N ASP A 18 -31.49 -11.45 4.27
CA ASP A 18 -31.74 -10.12 4.83
C ASP A 18 -30.58 -9.16 4.59
N GLU A 19 -30.89 -7.90 4.31
CA GLU A 19 -29.89 -6.88 3.95
C GLU A 19 -29.04 -6.45 5.14
N ALA A 20 -29.65 -6.31 6.33
CA ALA A 20 -28.92 -5.94 7.54
C ALA A 20 -28.01 -7.10 8.01
N TRP A 21 -28.43 -8.36 7.82
CA TRP A 21 -27.57 -9.51 8.03
C TRP A 21 -26.42 -9.58 7.02
N ILE A 22 -26.63 -9.27 5.74
CA ILE A 22 -25.54 -9.19 4.74
C ILE A 22 -24.53 -8.08 5.10
N ASP A 23 -25.02 -6.89 5.46
CA ASP A 23 -24.19 -5.73 5.78
C ASP A 23 -23.40 -5.91 7.09
N ASP A 24 -23.89 -6.68 8.07
CA ASP A 24 -23.11 -7.04 9.26
C ASP A 24 -21.84 -7.84 8.89
N ASP A 25 -20.69 -7.36 9.36
CA ASP A 25 -19.34 -7.83 9.01
C ASP A 25 -18.99 -7.72 7.50
N ALA A 26 -19.84 -7.08 6.68
CA ALA A 26 -19.73 -6.95 5.22
C ALA A 26 -19.54 -8.30 4.51
N LYS A 27 -20.53 -9.20 4.65
CA LYS A 27 -20.50 -10.55 4.07
C LYS A 27 -20.43 -10.48 2.55
N VAL A 28 -19.65 -11.37 1.95
CA VAL A 28 -19.68 -11.56 0.50
C VAL A 28 -20.88 -12.42 0.17
N VAL A 29 -21.70 -11.97 -0.80
CA VAL A 29 -22.86 -12.71 -1.30
C VAL A 29 -22.65 -13.03 -2.79
N VAL A 30 -22.89 -14.26 -3.21
CA VAL A 30 -22.91 -14.64 -4.62
C VAL A 30 -24.08 -15.60 -4.87
N PRO A 31 -25.09 -15.21 -5.68
CA PRO A 31 -26.03 -16.15 -6.26
C PRO A 31 -25.36 -16.92 -7.42
N PHE A 32 -25.73 -18.19 -7.57
CA PHE A 32 -25.26 -19.07 -8.63
C PHE A 32 -26.36 -20.09 -8.97
N THR A 33 -26.30 -20.67 -10.16
CA THR A 33 -27.15 -21.80 -10.55
C THR A 33 -26.44 -23.10 -10.17
N ALA A 34 -27.18 -24.03 -9.58
CA ALA A 34 -26.67 -25.36 -9.23
C ALA A 34 -27.78 -26.41 -9.29
N SER A 35 -27.47 -27.55 -9.90
CA SER A 35 -28.34 -28.73 -9.84
C SER A 35 -28.41 -29.25 -8.40
N ARG A 36 -29.61 -29.67 -7.97
CA ARG A 36 -29.88 -30.13 -6.60
C ARG A 36 -29.41 -31.57 -6.36
N ASP A 37 -28.10 -31.77 -6.41
CA ASP A 37 -27.47 -33.08 -6.35
C ASP A 37 -26.50 -33.25 -5.16
N THR A 38 -25.80 -34.38 -5.15
CA THR A 38 -24.77 -34.66 -4.14
C THR A 38 -23.48 -33.84 -4.33
N ALA A 39 -23.28 -33.17 -5.46
CA ALA A 39 -22.14 -32.27 -5.66
C ALA A 39 -22.39 -30.93 -4.97
N LEU A 40 -23.60 -30.36 -5.06
CA LEU A 40 -23.99 -29.17 -4.29
C LEU A 40 -23.85 -29.42 -2.77
N ILE A 41 -24.35 -30.55 -2.27
CA ILE A 41 -24.23 -30.89 -0.84
C ILE A 41 -22.75 -31.04 -0.43
N ARG A 42 -21.92 -31.71 -1.24
CA ARG A 42 -20.46 -31.81 -0.98
C ARG A 42 -19.76 -30.45 -1.03
N ALA A 43 -20.18 -29.51 -1.88
CA ALA A 43 -19.64 -28.16 -1.90
C ALA A 43 -20.00 -27.37 -0.63
N ILE A 44 -21.24 -27.50 -0.12
CA ILE A 44 -21.67 -26.91 1.15
C ILE A 44 -20.84 -27.43 2.33
N VAL A 45 -20.58 -28.74 2.38
CA VAL A 45 -19.73 -29.36 3.41
C VAL A 45 -18.27 -28.87 3.28
N SER A 46 -17.70 -28.87 2.07
CA SER A 46 -16.35 -28.34 1.80
C SER A 46 -16.20 -26.86 2.24
N ALA A 47 -17.23 -26.05 2.06
CA ALA A 47 -17.25 -24.66 2.51
C ALA A 47 -17.23 -24.55 4.06
N GLY A 48 -17.97 -25.43 4.75
CA GLY A 48 -17.89 -25.57 6.21
C GLY A 48 -16.50 -26.00 6.68
N GLU A 49 -15.93 -27.04 6.06
CA GLU A 49 -14.56 -27.50 6.35
C GLU A 49 -13.52 -26.40 6.13
N ALA A 50 -13.67 -25.56 5.10
CA ALA A 50 -12.76 -24.47 4.78
C ALA A 50 -12.76 -23.34 5.82
N LEU A 51 -13.89 -23.13 6.51
CA LEU A 51 -13.95 -22.28 7.71
C LEU A 51 -13.55 -23.00 8.99
N GLY A 52 -13.37 -24.32 8.97
CA GLY A 52 -12.94 -25.09 10.14
C GLY A 52 -14.02 -25.20 11.22
N VAL A 53 -15.28 -25.18 10.81
CA VAL A 53 -16.43 -25.44 11.68
C VAL A 53 -16.71 -26.94 11.76
N GLU A 54 -17.33 -27.37 12.84
CA GLU A 54 -17.56 -28.79 13.15
C GLU A 54 -19.00 -29.23 12.84
N ARG A 55 -19.97 -28.30 12.90
CA ARG A 55 -21.40 -28.54 12.71
C ARG A 55 -22.07 -27.43 11.90
N LEU A 56 -23.20 -27.77 11.30
CA LEU A 56 -24.06 -26.91 10.47
C LEU A 56 -25.47 -26.89 11.03
N LEU A 57 -26.12 -25.73 10.95
CA LEU A 57 -27.52 -25.52 11.30
C LEU A 57 -28.36 -25.62 10.03
N VAL A 58 -29.38 -26.48 10.02
CA VAL A 58 -30.17 -26.79 8.83
C VAL A 58 -31.66 -26.70 9.13
N CYS A 59 -32.41 -25.97 8.29
CA CYS A 59 -33.87 -25.88 8.39
C CYS A 59 -34.51 -25.59 7.03
N ARG A 60 -35.78 -25.96 6.87
CA ARG A 60 -36.61 -25.58 5.71
C ARG A 60 -37.05 -24.12 5.83
N THR A 61 -37.03 -23.33 4.76
CA THR A 61 -37.25 -21.86 4.85
C THR A 61 -38.71 -21.40 4.69
N ARG A 62 -39.62 -22.29 4.27
CA ARG A 62 -41.05 -21.96 4.09
C ARG A 62 -41.78 -21.77 5.42
N ALA A 63 -42.79 -20.90 5.41
CA ALA A 63 -43.55 -20.53 6.59
C ALA A 63 -44.31 -21.69 7.25
N GLU A 64 -44.69 -22.71 6.48
CA GLU A 64 -45.31 -23.95 6.99
C GLU A 64 -44.39 -24.72 7.96
N TYR A 65 -43.06 -24.60 7.82
CA TYR A 65 -42.07 -25.26 8.68
C TYR A 65 -41.54 -24.35 9.81
N ALA A 66 -42.15 -23.17 10.02
CA ALA A 66 -41.65 -22.16 10.96
C ALA A 66 -41.49 -22.66 12.42
N TYR A 67 -42.31 -23.63 12.83
CA TYR A 67 -42.30 -24.22 14.18
C TYR A 67 -41.48 -25.51 14.30
N GLU A 68 -40.80 -25.93 13.23
CA GLU A 68 -39.89 -27.07 13.29
C GLU A 68 -38.61 -26.71 14.06
N PRO A 69 -37.94 -27.68 14.71
CA PRO A 69 -36.62 -27.46 15.28
C PRO A 69 -35.58 -27.27 14.17
N VAL A 70 -34.64 -26.35 14.37
CA VAL A 70 -33.41 -26.31 13.56
C VAL A 70 -32.60 -27.56 13.85
N THR A 71 -32.25 -28.32 12.82
CA THR A 71 -31.43 -29.53 12.94
C THR A 71 -29.95 -29.15 12.93
N GLU A 72 -29.20 -29.62 13.92
CA GLU A 72 -27.75 -29.51 13.97
C GLU A 72 -27.13 -30.80 13.41
N VAL A 73 -26.38 -30.70 12.31
CA VAL A 73 -25.68 -31.83 11.68
C VAL A 73 -24.18 -31.64 11.75
N PRO A 74 -23.36 -32.71 11.84
CA PRO A 74 -21.92 -32.58 11.62
C PRO A 74 -21.63 -32.03 10.20
N VAL A 75 -20.45 -31.43 10.02
CA VAL A 75 -19.94 -31.07 8.69
C VAL A 75 -19.55 -32.36 7.95
N ASP A 76 -20.57 -33.05 7.44
CA ASP A 76 -20.48 -34.30 6.71
C ASP A 76 -21.57 -34.36 5.63
N ALA A 77 -21.22 -34.93 4.48
CA ALA A 77 -22.11 -35.00 3.32
C ALA A 77 -23.18 -36.08 3.50
N GLU A 78 -22.88 -37.20 4.16
CA GLU A 78 -23.86 -38.28 4.34
C GLU A 78 -24.95 -37.87 5.33
N ALA A 79 -24.59 -37.23 6.44
CA ALA A 79 -25.53 -36.65 7.41
C ALA A 79 -26.47 -35.62 6.77
N LEU A 80 -25.94 -34.70 5.95
CA LEU A 80 -26.75 -33.70 5.25
C LEU A 80 -27.64 -34.32 4.16
N ILE A 81 -27.15 -35.32 3.41
CA ILE A 81 -27.97 -36.09 2.44
C ILE A 81 -29.09 -36.85 3.16
N ALA A 82 -28.80 -37.49 4.29
CA ALA A 82 -29.78 -38.25 5.08
C ALA A 82 -30.89 -37.34 5.62
N LEU A 83 -30.53 -36.17 6.16
CA LEU A 83 -31.49 -35.17 6.62
C LEU A 83 -32.41 -34.69 5.48
N VAL A 84 -31.84 -34.27 4.35
CA VAL A 84 -32.63 -33.75 3.21
C VAL A 84 -33.55 -34.83 2.63
N ARG A 85 -33.09 -36.09 2.53
CA ARG A 85 -33.94 -37.22 2.11
C ARG A 85 -35.03 -37.55 3.13
N GLY A 86 -34.79 -37.31 4.42
CA GLY A 86 -35.76 -37.49 5.49
C GLY A 86 -36.97 -36.55 5.42
N TRP A 87 -36.89 -35.44 4.68
CA TRP A 87 -38.00 -34.51 4.47
C TRP A 87 -39.02 -34.98 3.42
N GLY A 88 -38.74 -36.05 2.68
CA GLY A 88 -39.63 -36.62 1.66
C GLY A 88 -39.14 -36.42 0.22
N ALA A 89 -39.98 -36.81 -0.73
CA ALA A 89 -39.67 -36.73 -2.17
C ALA A 89 -39.99 -35.35 -2.79
N GLU A 90 -40.76 -34.50 -2.11
CA GLU A 90 -41.11 -33.17 -2.62
C GLU A 90 -39.93 -32.20 -2.48
N PRO A 91 -39.53 -31.51 -3.57
CA PRO A 91 -38.46 -30.52 -3.50
C PRO A 91 -38.88 -29.34 -2.62
N THR A 92 -38.14 -29.04 -1.55
CA THR A 92 -38.39 -27.91 -0.64
C THR A 92 -37.22 -26.91 -0.62
N ASP A 93 -37.48 -25.67 -0.18
CA ASP A 93 -36.48 -24.62 0.03
C ASP A 93 -35.82 -24.80 1.41
N PHE A 94 -34.49 -24.72 1.51
CA PHE A 94 -33.78 -24.89 2.78
C PHE A 94 -32.54 -24.00 2.94
N LEU A 95 -32.21 -23.74 4.20
CA LEU A 95 -31.08 -22.95 4.65
C LEU A 95 -30.09 -23.88 5.35
N VAL A 96 -28.81 -23.75 4.99
CA VAL A 96 -27.67 -24.30 5.73
C VAL A 96 -26.85 -23.12 6.25
N ALA A 97 -26.77 -22.95 7.57
CA ALA A 97 -26.07 -21.86 8.24
C ALA A 97 -24.96 -22.39 9.17
N ILE A 98 -24.00 -21.54 9.51
CA ILE A 98 -22.96 -21.85 10.50
C ILE A 98 -23.46 -21.56 11.92
N GLU A 99 -22.96 -22.29 12.92
CA GLU A 99 -23.31 -22.15 14.35
C GLU A 99 -23.37 -20.68 14.85
N ASP A 100 -22.42 -19.82 14.43
CA ASP A 100 -22.36 -18.41 14.84
C ASP A 100 -23.12 -17.43 13.91
N ILE A 101 -23.86 -17.94 12.93
CA ILE A 101 -24.65 -17.17 11.96
C ILE A 101 -23.76 -16.24 11.08
N SER A 102 -22.45 -16.51 10.97
CA SER A 102 -21.54 -15.70 10.13
C SER A 102 -21.64 -15.98 8.62
N ALA A 103 -22.15 -17.16 8.24
CA ALA A 103 -22.34 -17.56 6.86
C ALA A 103 -23.55 -18.49 6.71
N GLY A 104 -24.06 -18.58 5.49
CA GLY A 104 -25.08 -19.54 5.11
C GLY A 104 -25.20 -19.72 3.60
N VAL A 105 -25.85 -20.81 3.22
CA VAL A 105 -26.26 -21.14 1.85
C VAL A 105 -27.77 -21.36 1.87
N LEU A 106 -28.47 -20.60 1.03
CA LEU A 106 -29.89 -20.79 0.77
C LEU A 106 -30.01 -21.57 -0.54
N VAL A 107 -30.62 -22.75 -0.47
CA VAL A 107 -30.89 -23.64 -1.60
C VAL A 107 -32.40 -23.61 -1.85
N THR A 108 -32.80 -23.13 -3.02
CA THR A 108 -34.22 -23.02 -3.36
C THR A 108 -34.78 -24.30 -3.94
N THR A 109 -36.07 -24.26 -4.28
CA THR A 109 -36.79 -25.29 -5.01
C THR A 109 -36.37 -25.41 -6.47
N THR A 110 -35.91 -24.30 -7.06
CA THR A 110 -35.39 -24.21 -8.43
C THR A 110 -33.86 -24.44 -8.46
N GLU A 111 -33.17 -24.06 -9.53
CA GLU A 111 -31.70 -24.11 -9.60
C GLU A 111 -31.01 -22.94 -8.87
N LEU A 112 -31.77 -21.97 -8.34
CA LEU A 112 -31.21 -20.84 -7.62
C LEU A 112 -30.59 -21.29 -6.30
N THR A 113 -29.30 -21.01 -6.13
CA THR A 113 -28.62 -21.09 -4.84
C THR A 113 -27.95 -19.75 -4.52
N VAL A 114 -28.02 -19.31 -3.26
CA VAL A 114 -27.38 -18.08 -2.79
C VAL A 114 -26.43 -18.41 -1.65
N ALA A 115 -25.14 -18.09 -1.83
CA ALA A 115 -24.14 -18.20 -0.78
C ALA A 115 -23.82 -16.83 -0.18
N ALA A 116 -23.75 -16.73 1.15
CA ALA A 116 -23.38 -15.52 1.87
C ALA A 116 -22.44 -15.83 3.04
N GLY A 117 -21.35 -15.07 3.20
CA GLY A 117 -20.41 -15.24 4.31
C GLY A 117 -19.01 -14.66 4.09
N PRO A 118 -17.99 -15.16 4.81
CA PRO A 118 -16.58 -14.86 4.54
C PRO A 118 -16.18 -15.30 3.13
N ASP A 119 -15.18 -14.64 2.53
CA ASP A 119 -14.82 -14.92 1.14
C ASP A 119 -14.32 -16.35 0.92
N VAL A 120 -13.60 -16.93 1.89
CA VAL A 120 -13.19 -18.34 1.89
C VAL A 120 -14.38 -19.29 1.72
N PHE A 121 -15.47 -19.07 2.45
CA PHE A 121 -16.68 -19.92 2.38
C PHE A 121 -17.34 -19.86 1.01
N VAL A 122 -17.55 -18.65 0.50
CA VAL A 122 -18.21 -18.44 -0.80
C VAL A 122 -17.35 -18.96 -1.95
N ARG A 123 -16.02 -18.87 -1.84
CA ARG A 123 -15.06 -19.36 -2.86
C ARG A 123 -15.04 -20.87 -3.04
N GLU A 124 -15.34 -21.65 -2.01
CA GLU A 124 -15.47 -23.11 -2.14
C GLU A 124 -16.77 -23.50 -2.87
N LEU A 125 -17.82 -22.67 -2.78
CA LEU A 125 -19.11 -22.90 -3.42
C LEU A 125 -19.11 -22.48 -4.90
N VAL A 126 -18.66 -21.25 -5.19
CA VAL A 126 -18.78 -20.63 -6.53
C VAL A 126 -17.45 -20.51 -7.28
N GLY A 127 -16.35 -20.94 -6.65
CA GLY A 127 -15.02 -20.94 -7.23
C GLY A 127 -14.17 -19.67 -6.96
N PRO A 128 -12.95 -19.63 -7.52
CA PRO A 128 -11.91 -18.68 -7.11
C PRO A 128 -12.01 -17.26 -7.70
N ASP A 129 -13.03 -16.93 -8.49
CA ASP A 129 -13.30 -15.55 -8.95
C ASP A 129 -14.79 -15.23 -8.78
N LEU A 130 -15.09 -14.60 -7.63
CA LEU A 130 -16.46 -14.28 -7.19
C LEU A 130 -17.16 -13.28 -8.12
N ALA A 131 -16.42 -12.37 -8.76
CA ALA A 131 -17.00 -11.47 -9.76
C ALA A 131 -17.27 -12.18 -11.08
N ALA A 132 -16.42 -13.12 -11.50
CA ALA A 132 -16.71 -13.93 -12.68
C ALA A 132 -17.97 -14.79 -12.45
N ALA A 133 -18.12 -15.38 -11.26
CA ALA A 133 -19.33 -16.11 -10.88
C ALA A 133 -20.59 -15.22 -10.92
N ARG A 134 -20.54 -14.01 -10.34
CA ARG A 134 -21.65 -13.04 -10.43
C ARG A 134 -21.98 -12.63 -11.87
N ILE A 135 -20.98 -12.41 -12.72
CA ILE A 135 -21.19 -12.07 -14.14
C ILE A 135 -21.85 -13.24 -14.87
N ALA A 136 -21.33 -14.46 -14.73
CA ALA A 136 -21.91 -15.65 -15.34
C ALA A 136 -23.35 -15.89 -14.89
N PHE A 137 -23.67 -15.73 -13.60
CA PHE A 137 -25.04 -15.80 -13.11
C PHE A 137 -25.96 -14.71 -13.71
N GLY A 138 -25.44 -13.48 -13.88
CA GLY A 138 -26.17 -12.40 -14.54
C GLY A 138 -26.41 -12.64 -16.03
N GLU A 139 -25.47 -13.28 -16.71
CA GLU A 139 -25.61 -13.70 -18.12
C GLU A 139 -26.61 -14.86 -18.25
N GLU A 140 -26.57 -15.84 -17.35
CA GLU A 140 -27.52 -16.95 -17.30
C GLU A 140 -28.95 -16.47 -17.04
N ALA A 141 -29.16 -15.62 -16.03
CA ALA A 141 -30.47 -15.02 -15.73
C ALA A 141 -31.05 -14.24 -16.92
N ARG A 142 -30.20 -13.55 -17.71
CA ARG A 142 -30.62 -12.87 -18.96
C ARG A 142 -30.96 -13.84 -20.08
N THR A 143 -30.28 -14.98 -20.15
CA THR A 143 -30.37 -15.96 -21.25
C THR A 143 -31.59 -16.87 -21.07
N SER A 144 -31.72 -17.49 -19.89
CA SER A 144 -32.90 -18.25 -19.46
C SER A 144 -34.19 -17.41 -19.42
N ARG A 145 -34.07 -16.11 -19.08
CA ARG A 145 -35.18 -15.19 -18.77
C ARG A 145 -36.05 -15.65 -17.58
N ASP A 146 -35.52 -16.50 -16.72
CA ASP A 146 -36.20 -16.95 -15.51
C ASP A 146 -36.51 -15.72 -14.59
N PRO A 147 -37.78 -15.48 -14.21
CA PRO A 147 -38.15 -14.36 -13.34
C PRO A 147 -37.48 -14.38 -11.96
N GLU A 148 -37.22 -15.56 -11.40
CA GLU A 148 -36.55 -15.74 -10.11
C GLU A 148 -35.06 -15.43 -10.23
N LEU A 149 -34.38 -16.00 -11.23
CA LEU A 149 -32.96 -15.69 -11.48
C LEU A 149 -32.76 -14.20 -11.82
N LEU A 150 -33.66 -13.60 -12.60
CA LEU A 150 -33.62 -12.16 -12.89
C LEU A 150 -33.83 -11.30 -11.64
N ARG A 151 -34.74 -11.69 -10.73
CA ARG A 151 -34.93 -10.99 -9.45
C ARG A 151 -33.69 -11.09 -8.59
N ALA A 152 -33.15 -12.29 -8.38
CA ALA A 152 -31.93 -12.51 -7.61
C ALA A 152 -30.73 -11.76 -8.22
N ALA A 153 -30.59 -11.75 -9.55
CA ALA A 153 -29.49 -11.07 -10.23
C ALA A 153 -29.59 -9.53 -10.14
N GLN A 154 -30.80 -8.97 -9.99
CA GLN A 154 -31.00 -7.56 -9.64
C GLN A 154 -30.71 -7.31 -8.15
N ARG A 155 -31.26 -8.15 -7.25
CA ARG A 155 -31.14 -8.04 -5.79
C ARG A 155 -29.69 -8.04 -5.32
N TYR A 156 -28.88 -8.97 -5.83
CA TYR A 156 -27.47 -9.14 -5.45
C TYR A 156 -26.48 -8.42 -6.38
N ALA A 157 -26.97 -7.49 -7.21
CA ALA A 157 -26.18 -6.66 -8.12
C ALA A 157 -25.24 -7.46 -9.07
N CYS A 158 -25.76 -8.55 -9.64
CA CYS A 158 -25.14 -9.29 -10.74
C CYS A 158 -25.46 -8.65 -12.10
N LEU A 159 -26.58 -7.93 -12.21
CA LEU A 159 -26.95 -7.14 -13.39
C LEU A 159 -26.63 -5.66 -13.20
N GLU A 160 -26.06 -5.03 -14.24
CA GLU A 160 -26.04 -3.57 -14.32
C GLU A 160 -27.48 -3.03 -14.39
N GLN A 161 -27.85 -2.20 -13.41
CA GLN A 161 -29.18 -1.60 -13.33
C GLN A 161 -29.42 -0.62 -14.50
N GLY A 162 -30.52 -0.82 -15.25
CA GLY A 162 -31.11 0.24 -16.09
C GLY A 162 -30.76 0.25 -17.59
N ALA A 163 -30.30 -0.85 -18.18
CA ALA A 163 -29.82 -0.92 -19.58
C ALA A 163 -30.75 -0.37 -20.71
N ARG A 164 -32.06 -0.15 -20.46
CA ARG A 164 -32.99 0.45 -21.45
C ARG A 164 -33.31 1.94 -21.26
N HIS A 165 -33.04 2.53 -20.09
CA HIS A 165 -33.38 3.93 -19.79
C HIS A 165 -32.20 4.77 -19.28
N ALA A 166 -31.03 4.16 -19.07
CA ALA A 166 -29.81 4.82 -18.61
C ALA A 166 -29.11 5.69 -19.70
N ARG A 167 -29.83 6.60 -20.37
CA ARG A 167 -29.22 7.74 -21.09
C ARG A 167 -28.69 8.77 -20.08
N GLY A 168 -27.72 8.36 -19.26
CA GLY A 168 -27.19 9.18 -18.15
C GLY A 168 -26.06 8.57 -17.31
N THR A 169 -25.76 7.28 -17.42
CA THR A 169 -24.75 6.58 -16.58
C THR A 169 -23.29 6.83 -17.00
N ARG A 170 -22.93 8.09 -17.30
CA ARG A 170 -21.51 8.49 -17.34
C ARG A 170 -20.98 8.54 -15.90
N GLY A 171 -20.45 7.41 -15.45
CA GLY A 171 -19.63 7.34 -14.24
C GLY A 171 -18.52 8.40 -14.26
N PRO A 172 -18.00 8.81 -13.08
CA PRO A 172 -17.19 10.02 -12.96
C PRO A 172 -16.01 10.06 -13.94
N GLY A 173 -16.06 11.03 -14.85
CA GLY A 173 -15.08 11.20 -15.92
C GLY A 173 -13.64 11.43 -15.43
N PRO A 174 -12.65 11.27 -16.32
CA PRO A 174 -11.23 11.32 -15.97
C PRO A 174 -10.82 12.72 -15.50
N ASP A 175 -10.00 12.75 -14.44
CA ASP A 175 -9.28 13.94 -13.99
C ASP A 175 -8.05 14.21 -14.87
N LEU A 176 -7.29 15.26 -14.55
CA LEU A 176 -6.13 15.67 -15.34
C LEU A 176 -5.06 14.57 -15.36
N ALA A 177 -4.77 13.95 -14.21
CA ALA A 177 -3.83 12.85 -14.11
C ALA A 177 -4.22 11.64 -14.97
N GLU A 178 -5.49 11.20 -14.93
CA GLU A 178 -5.98 10.09 -15.75
C GLU A 178 -5.97 10.43 -17.25
N ARG A 179 -6.32 11.66 -17.66
CA ARG A 179 -6.23 12.09 -19.07
C ARG A 179 -4.79 12.03 -19.58
N ILE A 180 -3.83 12.44 -18.76
CA ILE A 180 -2.40 12.37 -19.09
C ILE A 180 -1.95 10.90 -19.18
N GLU A 181 -2.33 10.02 -18.24
CA GLU A 181 -1.97 8.59 -18.32
C GLU A 181 -2.58 7.93 -19.57
N GLN A 182 -3.87 8.19 -19.87
CA GLN A 182 -4.55 7.69 -21.07
C GLN A 182 -3.87 8.18 -22.36
N ARG A 183 -3.50 9.48 -22.46
CA ARG A 183 -2.79 10.01 -23.62
C ARG A 183 -1.41 9.38 -23.78
N LEU A 184 -0.68 9.18 -22.68
CA LEU A 184 0.62 8.52 -22.70
C LEU A 184 0.53 7.02 -23.06
N ASP A 185 -0.50 6.29 -22.60
CA ASP A 185 -0.72 4.88 -22.96
C ASP A 185 -1.33 4.72 -24.37
N SER A 186 -1.98 5.75 -24.91
CA SER A 186 -2.33 5.84 -26.35
C SER A 186 -1.08 6.01 -27.21
N LEU A 187 -0.23 7.00 -26.91
CA LEU A 187 1.03 7.25 -27.62
C LEU A 187 1.97 6.04 -27.59
N ARG A 188 2.04 5.32 -26.45
CA ARG A 188 2.83 4.08 -26.32
C ARG A 188 2.37 2.98 -27.28
N ARG A 189 1.04 2.82 -27.44
CA ARG A 189 0.44 1.80 -28.32
C ARG A 189 0.53 2.19 -29.80
N GLY A 190 0.24 3.46 -30.13
CA GLY A 190 0.27 3.96 -31.50
C GLY A 190 1.68 4.21 -32.06
N SER A 191 2.73 4.23 -31.25
CA SER A 191 4.10 4.55 -31.70
C SER A 191 5.18 3.76 -30.93
N PRO A 192 5.33 2.45 -31.21
CA PRO A 192 6.32 1.60 -30.55
C PRO A 192 7.76 2.07 -30.82
N ARG A 193 8.08 2.49 -32.05
CA ARG A 193 9.42 3.03 -32.40
C ARG A 193 9.78 4.28 -31.58
N ALA A 194 8.87 5.25 -31.50
CA ALA A 194 9.06 6.45 -30.68
C ALA A 194 9.19 6.12 -29.19
N THR A 195 8.44 5.13 -28.70
CA THR A 195 8.53 4.65 -27.32
C THR A 195 9.90 4.04 -27.02
N THR A 196 10.46 3.24 -27.93
CA THR A 196 11.82 2.69 -27.81
C THR A 196 12.87 3.79 -27.88
N ALA A 197 12.74 4.77 -28.78
CA ALA A 197 13.66 5.91 -28.88
C ALA A 197 13.65 6.76 -27.59
N LEU A 198 12.48 7.08 -27.03
CA LEU A 198 12.36 7.81 -25.76
C LEU A 198 12.92 7.03 -24.56
N ARG A 199 12.82 5.70 -24.57
CA ARG A 199 13.48 4.85 -23.57
C ARG A 199 15.01 4.89 -23.72
N ALA A 200 15.51 4.81 -24.95
CA ALA A 200 16.94 4.92 -25.25
C ALA A 200 17.51 6.26 -24.80
N LEU A 201 16.86 7.36 -25.18
CA LEU A 201 17.20 8.72 -24.80
C LEU A 201 17.22 8.90 -23.29
N ARG A 202 16.19 8.42 -22.58
CA ARG A 202 16.16 8.44 -21.11
C ARG A 202 17.30 7.62 -20.48
N GLY A 203 17.69 6.51 -21.10
CA GLY A 203 18.83 5.70 -20.69
C GLY A 203 20.15 6.45 -20.82
N ALA A 204 20.44 6.93 -22.04
CA ALA A 204 21.63 7.70 -22.36
C ALA A 204 21.73 8.98 -21.53
N TRP A 205 20.63 9.74 -21.40
CA TRP A 205 20.54 10.93 -20.55
C TRP A 205 20.80 10.60 -19.08
N GLY A 206 20.21 9.52 -18.55
CA GLY A 206 20.46 9.09 -17.18
C GLY A 206 21.93 8.79 -16.90
N TRP A 207 22.61 8.07 -17.80
CA TRP A 207 24.05 7.82 -17.67
C TRP A 207 24.91 9.07 -17.86
N ALA A 208 24.56 9.95 -18.81
CA ALA A 208 25.25 11.23 -18.99
C ALA A 208 25.12 12.12 -17.75
N MET A 209 23.94 12.21 -17.15
CA MET A 209 23.73 12.94 -15.90
C MET A 209 24.46 12.30 -14.72
N LEU A 210 24.57 10.97 -14.65
CA LEU A 210 25.41 10.32 -13.65
C LEU A 210 26.90 10.71 -13.80
N VAL A 211 27.42 10.75 -15.03
CA VAL A 211 28.79 11.22 -15.29
C VAL A 211 28.95 12.70 -14.90
N VAL A 212 27.99 13.56 -15.24
CA VAL A 212 28.02 14.99 -14.84
C VAL A 212 27.99 15.14 -13.31
N LEU A 213 27.20 14.33 -12.59
CA LEU A 213 27.15 14.36 -11.13
C LEU A 213 28.46 13.88 -10.48
N LEU A 214 29.10 12.84 -11.05
CA LEU A 214 30.41 12.38 -10.60
C LEU A 214 31.51 13.41 -10.86
N LEU A 215 31.50 14.06 -12.03
CA LEU A 215 32.43 15.16 -12.34
C LEU A 215 32.19 16.38 -11.44
N ALA A 216 30.94 16.74 -11.16
CA ALA A 216 30.62 17.77 -10.17
C ALA A 216 31.18 17.42 -8.77
N GLY A 217 31.14 16.14 -8.38
CA GLY A 217 31.79 15.64 -7.16
C GLY A 217 33.32 15.80 -7.14
N VAL A 218 33.98 15.83 -8.31
CA VAL A 218 35.44 16.07 -8.42
C VAL A 218 35.75 17.57 -8.43
N PHE A 219 34.96 18.38 -9.11
CA PHE A 219 35.22 19.82 -9.28
C PHE A 219 34.63 20.72 -8.18
N VAL A 220 33.75 20.19 -7.31
CA VAL A 220 33.09 20.94 -6.25
C VAL A 220 33.28 20.21 -4.91
N PRO A 221 34.18 20.70 -4.02
CA PRO A 221 34.59 19.98 -2.80
C PRO A 221 33.45 19.54 -1.86
N GLY A 222 32.33 20.27 -1.83
CA GLY A 222 31.18 19.92 -1.00
C GLY A 222 30.28 18.80 -1.56
N VAL A 223 30.21 18.62 -2.88
CA VAL A 223 29.24 17.70 -3.51
C VAL A 223 29.37 16.23 -3.05
N PRO A 224 30.58 15.67 -2.82
CA PRO A 224 30.72 14.33 -2.25
C PRO A 224 30.03 14.14 -0.89
N ALA A 225 29.95 15.17 -0.05
CA ALA A 225 29.30 15.10 1.27
C ALA A 225 27.75 15.20 1.18
N ALA A 226 27.22 15.86 0.16
CA ALA A 226 25.78 15.90 -0.13
C ALA A 226 25.21 14.54 -0.59
N LEU A 227 25.99 13.74 -1.33
CA LEU A 227 25.52 12.49 -1.93
C LEU A 227 25.03 11.45 -0.90
N PRO A 228 25.73 11.18 0.23
CA PRO A 228 25.23 10.34 1.31
C PRO A 228 23.85 10.74 1.84
N VAL A 229 23.57 12.04 2.00
CA VAL A 229 22.25 12.52 2.49
C VAL A 229 21.14 12.14 1.52
N VAL A 230 21.34 12.38 0.22
CA VAL A 230 20.38 12.00 -0.82
C VAL A 230 20.17 10.48 -0.87
N LEU A 231 21.25 9.71 -0.84
CA LEU A 231 21.19 8.25 -0.89
C LEU A 231 20.50 7.68 0.34
N ALA A 232 20.75 8.23 1.53
CA ALA A 232 20.06 7.86 2.77
C ALA A 232 18.56 8.18 2.70
N MET A 233 18.16 9.33 2.15
CA MET A 233 16.75 9.69 1.97
C MET A 233 16.04 8.79 0.95
N VAL A 234 16.68 8.46 -0.18
CA VAL A 234 16.15 7.48 -1.14
C VAL A 234 16.07 6.08 -0.50
N TRP A 235 17.03 5.72 0.36
CA TRP A 235 17.03 4.45 1.10
C TRP A 235 15.94 4.38 2.16
N LEU A 236 15.70 5.45 2.94
CA LEU A 236 14.57 5.57 3.87
C LEU A 236 13.24 5.37 3.13
N LEU A 237 13.06 6.01 1.96
CA LEU A 237 11.86 5.78 1.14
C LEU A 237 11.77 4.36 0.60
N ALA A 238 12.90 3.70 0.30
CA ALA A 238 12.91 2.29 -0.10
C ALA A 238 12.51 1.38 1.07
N GLN A 239 12.98 1.63 2.29
CA GLN A 239 12.57 0.91 3.51
C GLN A 239 11.08 1.09 3.78
N LEU A 240 10.58 2.33 3.81
CA LEU A 240 9.15 2.60 3.99
C LEU A 240 8.30 1.97 2.87
N ALA A 241 8.71 2.08 1.61
CA ALA A 241 7.99 1.49 0.47
C ALA A 241 8.09 -0.04 0.40
N TRP A 242 9.03 -0.65 1.11
CA TRP A 242 9.14 -2.09 1.31
C TRP A 242 8.19 -2.57 2.43
N LEU A 243 8.17 -1.87 3.56
CA LEU A 243 7.31 -2.16 4.72
C LEU A 243 5.83 -1.86 4.44
N ALA A 244 5.53 -0.80 3.69
CA ALA A 244 4.20 -0.39 3.23
C ALA A 244 3.63 -1.37 2.17
N ARG A 245 3.42 -2.63 2.57
CA ARG A 245 3.04 -3.72 1.67
C ARG A 245 1.75 -3.45 0.91
N SER A 246 0.79 -2.71 1.48
CA SER A 246 -0.50 -2.34 0.86
C SER A 246 -0.42 -1.24 -0.21
N ARG A 247 0.72 -0.56 -0.40
CA ARG A 247 0.79 0.67 -1.22
C ARG A 247 0.25 0.54 -2.65
N THR A 248 -0.41 1.60 -3.12
CA THR A 248 -0.90 1.79 -4.50
C THR A 248 -0.03 2.79 -5.29
N VAL A 249 0.74 3.64 -4.61
CA VAL A 249 1.70 4.54 -5.28
C VAL A 249 2.93 3.80 -5.78
N ALA A 250 3.49 4.28 -6.90
CA ALA A 250 4.72 3.74 -7.48
C ALA A 250 5.95 4.35 -6.79
N PHE A 251 7.05 3.61 -6.70
CA PHE A 251 8.29 4.14 -6.12
C PHE A 251 8.79 5.39 -6.88
N SER A 252 8.63 5.41 -8.21
CA SER A 252 8.87 6.60 -9.03
C SER A 252 8.01 7.82 -8.69
N THR A 253 6.86 7.63 -8.06
CA THR A 253 6.06 8.76 -7.55
C THR A 253 6.75 9.32 -6.30
N LEU A 254 7.23 8.45 -5.39
CA LEU A 254 7.92 8.87 -4.17
C LEU A 254 9.20 9.65 -4.47
N VAL A 255 10.07 9.14 -5.35
CA VAL A 255 11.33 9.84 -5.70
C VAL A 255 11.06 11.19 -6.39
N ARG A 256 9.97 11.30 -7.16
CA ARG A 256 9.52 12.59 -7.73
C ARG A 256 8.93 13.54 -6.70
N THR A 257 8.21 13.01 -5.71
CA THR A 257 7.71 13.81 -4.57
C THR A 257 8.87 14.28 -3.69
N LEU A 258 9.95 13.50 -3.54
CA LEU A 258 11.21 13.94 -2.92
C LEU A 258 11.85 15.09 -3.71
N ALA A 259 12.06 14.92 -5.02
CA ALA A 259 12.62 15.99 -5.85
C ALA A 259 11.77 17.27 -5.83
N PHE A 260 10.44 17.12 -5.80
CA PHE A 260 9.52 18.24 -5.69
C PHE A 260 9.50 18.88 -4.29
N GLY A 261 9.60 18.09 -3.20
CA GLY A 261 9.75 18.60 -1.84
C GLY A 261 11.05 19.39 -1.66
N ALA A 262 12.16 18.91 -2.22
CA ALA A 262 13.43 19.63 -2.23
C ALA A 262 13.33 20.97 -2.99
N PHE A 263 12.59 20.99 -4.11
CA PHE A 263 12.31 22.23 -4.83
C PHE A 263 11.39 23.18 -4.04
N LEU A 264 10.45 22.65 -3.25
CA LEU A 264 9.52 23.46 -2.43
C LEU A 264 10.21 24.19 -1.26
N ALA A 265 11.41 23.79 -0.84
CA ALA A 265 12.18 24.55 0.15
C ALA A 265 12.43 26.01 -0.30
N TRP A 266 12.63 26.26 -1.59
CA TRP A 266 12.82 27.62 -2.13
C TRP A 266 11.61 28.55 -1.94
N PRO A 267 10.39 28.23 -2.42
CA PRO A 267 9.23 29.08 -2.18
C PRO A 267 8.80 29.11 -0.70
N MET A 268 9.12 28.11 0.13
CA MET A 268 8.85 28.18 1.57
C MET A 268 9.80 29.18 2.26
N ALA A 269 11.09 29.15 1.96
CA ALA A 269 12.05 30.16 2.43
C ALA A 269 11.64 31.61 2.10
N LEU A 270 11.05 31.83 0.92
CA LEU A 270 10.52 33.15 0.54
C LEU A 270 9.26 33.52 1.35
N ALA A 271 8.41 32.55 1.68
CA ALA A 271 7.24 32.76 2.53
C ALA A 271 7.64 33.01 4.00
N GLU A 272 8.66 32.30 4.50
CA GLU A 272 9.29 32.53 5.82
C GLU A 272 9.83 33.95 5.92
N LEU A 273 10.64 34.40 4.95
CA LEU A 273 11.18 35.76 4.91
C LEU A 273 10.07 36.82 4.89
N ALA A 274 9.03 36.62 4.08
CA ALA A 274 7.91 37.54 3.99
C ALA A 274 7.11 37.60 5.32
N LEU A 275 6.92 36.46 5.99
CA LEU A 275 6.21 36.39 7.26
C LEU A 275 7.04 36.94 8.43
N ALA A 276 8.33 36.64 8.49
CA ALA A 276 9.25 37.23 9.47
C ALA A 276 9.30 38.77 9.34
N GLY A 277 9.44 39.29 8.11
CA GLY A 277 9.40 40.72 7.84
C GLY A 277 8.05 41.38 8.20
N ALA A 278 6.93 40.69 7.97
CA ALA A 278 5.60 41.15 8.40
C ALA A 278 5.41 41.16 9.92
N LEU A 279 6.17 40.35 10.65
CA LEU A 279 6.22 40.32 12.12
C LEU A 279 7.28 41.27 12.71
N GLY A 280 8.02 42.00 11.87
CA GLY A 280 9.09 42.90 12.29
C GLY A 280 10.38 42.19 12.76
N LEU A 281 10.50 40.88 12.51
CA LEU A 281 11.66 40.08 12.87
C LEU A 281 12.75 40.21 11.81
N ALA A 282 14.01 40.19 12.24
CA ALA A 282 15.13 40.09 11.32
C ALA A 282 15.18 38.69 10.67
N ALA A 283 15.82 38.57 9.52
CA ALA A 283 15.85 37.32 8.77
C ALA A 283 16.85 36.28 9.32
N ASP A 284 17.64 36.69 10.31
CA ASP A 284 18.61 35.98 11.13
C ASP A 284 18.15 35.89 12.61
N ASP A 285 16.93 36.33 12.92
CA ASP A 285 16.38 36.30 14.27
C ASP A 285 16.11 34.85 14.75
N PRO A 286 16.70 34.42 15.89
CA PRO A 286 16.46 33.10 16.47
C PRO A 286 14.98 32.75 16.66
N TYR A 287 14.13 33.72 16.99
CA TYR A 287 12.69 33.51 17.15
C TYR A 287 11.97 33.32 15.81
N ALA A 288 12.44 33.96 14.74
CA ALA A 288 11.92 33.69 13.40
C ALA A 288 12.23 32.23 12.98
N TYR A 289 13.44 31.77 13.24
CA TYR A 289 13.85 30.39 12.96
C TYR A 289 13.06 29.34 13.77
N ALA A 290 12.89 29.53 15.08
CA ALA A 290 12.18 28.55 15.91
C ALA A 290 10.64 28.61 15.75
N TYR A 291 10.04 29.80 15.65
CA TYR A 291 8.59 29.98 15.77
C TYR A 291 7.88 30.39 14.45
N VAL A 292 8.60 30.89 13.45
CA VAL A 292 8.02 31.24 12.13
C VAL A 292 8.35 30.17 11.08
N ALA A 293 9.59 29.70 11.01
CA ALA A 293 9.97 28.70 10.02
C ALA A 293 9.28 27.34 10.24
N VAL A 294 9.25 26.83 11.48
CA VAL A 294 8.65 25.51 11.78
C VAL A 294 7.19 25.40 11.30
N PRO A 295 6.25 26.32 11.64
CA PRO A 295 4.89 26.24 11.11
C PRO A 295 4.79 26.34 9.58
N VAL A 296 5.58 27.21 8.95
CA VAL A 296 5.56 27.40 7.49
C VAL A 296 6.07 26.14 6.78
N GLU A 297 7.18 25.56 7.25
CA GLU A 297 7.73 24.34 6.71
C GLU A 297 6.83 23.12 6.91
N GLU A 298 6.27 22.90 8.11
CA GLU A 298 5.38 21.75 8.37
C GLU A 298 4.11 21.81 7.52
N VAL A 299 3.58 23.00 7.24
CA VAL A 299 2.49 23.19 6.27
C VAL A 299 2.98 22.98 4.83
N GLY A 300 4.14 23.52 4.47
CA GLY A 300 4.76 23.40 3.15
C GLY A 300 5.05 21.95 2.75
N LYS A 301 5.50 21.12 3.70
CA LYS A 301 5.74 19.68 3.53
C LYS A 301 4.48 18.92 3.13
N LEU A 302 3.27 19.41 3.43
CA LEU A 302 2.00 18.81 3.03
C LEU A 302 1.49 19.25 1.64
N LEU A 303 2.09 20.26 1.02
CA LEU A 303 1.64 20.79 -0.28
C LEU A 303 1.59 19.74 -1.42
N PRO A 304 2.51 18.76 -1.54
CA PRO A 304 2.39 17.72 -2.55
C PRO A 304 1.17 16.80 -2.38
N LEU A 305 0.69 16.60 -1.14
CA LEU A 305 -0.57 15.89 -0.88
C LEU A 305 -1.78 16.73 -1.31
N LEU A 306 -1.76 18.04 -1.02
CA LEU A 306 -2.81 18.96 -1.44
C LEU A 306 -2.93 19.01 -2.97
N LEU A 307 -1.81 19.08 -3.71
CA LEU A 307 -1.81 19.03 -5.17
C LEU A 307 -2.44 17.73 -5.72
N CYS A 308 -2.30 16.60 -5.03
CA CYS A 308 -2.96 15.35 -5.43
C CYS A 308 -4.50 15.44 -5.32
N LEU A 309 -5.05 16.21 -4.38
CA LEU A 309 -6.50 16.42 -4.25
C LEU A 309 -7.08 17.20 -5.44
N PHE A 310 -6.30 18.13 -6.03
CA PHE A 310 -6.74 18.95 -7.16
C PHE A 310 -6.48 18.27 -8.51
N VAL A 311 -5.25 17.79 -8.75
CA VAL A 311 -4.80 17.27 -10.06
C VAL A 311 -5.18 15.80 -10.28
N ALA A 312 -5.24 15.01 -9.21
CA ALA A 312 -5.40 13.56 -9.24
C ALA A 312 -6.55 13.06 -8.33
N ARG A 313 -7.62 13.87 -8.21
CA ARG A 313 -8.74 13.67 -7.26
C ARG A 313 -9.38 12.28 -7.32
N ARG A 314 -9.45 11.66 -8.51
CA ARG A 314 -9.98 10.28 -8.69
C ARG A 314 -9.03 9.27 -8.09
N ARG A 315 -7.74 9.40 -8.39
CA ARG A 315 -6.67 8.55 -7.87
C ARG A 315 -6.49 8.69 -6.35
N PHE A 316 -6.56 9.90 -5.81
CA PHE A 316 -6.49 10.15 -4.37
C PHE A 316 -7.61 9.42 -3.59
N ARG A 317 -8.81 9.29 -4.18
CA ARG A 317 -9.91 8.49 -3.59
C ARG A 317 -9.64 6.97 -3.61
N ARG A 318 -8.67 6.50 -4.39
CA ARG A 318 -8.21 5.10 -4.46
C ARG A 318 -6.94 4.83 -3.65
N PHE A 319 -6.33 5.86 -3.05
CA PHE A 319 -5.17 5.68 -2.18
C PHE A 319 -5.48 4.80 -0.97
N ALA A 320 -4.50 3.97 -0.63
CA ALA A 320 -4.32 3.29 0.64
C ALA A 320 -3.85 4.28 1.72
N ALA A 321 -4.07 3.97 3.00
CA ALA A 321 -3.63 4.77 4.13
C ALA A 321 -2.11 4.99 4.09
N VAL A 322 -1.35 3.94 3.75
CA VAL A 322 0.12 4.05 3.60
C VAL A 322 0.56 4.94 2.43
N ASP A 323 -0.28 5.22 1.44
CA ASP A 323 0.11 6.11 0.33
C ASP A 323 0.24 7.56 0.80
N LEU A 324 -0.58 7.99 1.79
CA LEU A 324 -0.48 9.31 2.40
C LEU A 324 0.81 9.44 3.23
N LEU A 325 1.11 8.41 4.03
CA LEU A 325 2.38 8.27 4.76
C LEU A 325 3.57 8.39 3.81
N LEU A 326 3.61 7.58 2.75
CA LEU A 326 4.74 7.53 1.82
C LEU A 326 4.94 8.84 1.05
N LEU A 327 3.86 9.52 0.66
CA LEU A 327 3.93 10.79 -0.05
C LEU A 327 4.35 11.94 0.88
N ALA A 328 3.87 11.96 2.13
CA ALA A 328 4.32 12.94 3.12
C ALA A 328 5.79 12.71 3.49
N ALA A 329 6.19 11.46 3.78
CA ALA A 329 7.58 11.10 4.05
C ALA A 329 8.49 11.43 2.86
N ALA A 330 8.03 11.24 1.62
CA ALA A 330 8.78 11.65 0.43
C ALA A 330 8.92 13.17 0.34
N SER A 331 7.88 13.94 0.65
CA SER A 331 7.96 15.41 0.66
C SER A 331 8.96 15.90 1.72
N GLY A 332 8.85 15.41 2.95
CA GLY A 332 9.77 15.71 4.05
C GLY A 332 11.21 15.27 3.75
N ALA A 333 11.41 14.12 3.11
CA ALA A 333 12.72 13.70 2.61
C ALA A 333 13.31 14.67 1.57
N GLY A 334 12.45 15.37 0.82
CA GLY A 334 12.86 16.47 -0.05
C GLY A 334 13.40 17.68 0.71
N PHE A 335 12.66 18.15 1.73
CA PHE A 335 13.13 19.22 2.62
C PHE A 335 14.44 18.83 3.33
N HIS A 336 14.54 17.59 3.83
CA HIS A 336 15.76 17.06 4.42
C HIS A 336 16.95 17.04 3.45
N VAL A 337 16.73 16.70 2.18
CA VAL A 337 17.78 16.85 1.14
C VAL A 337 18.14 18.32 0.94
N ALA A 338 17.17 19.23 0.84
CA ALA A 338 17.45 20.65 0.60
C ALA A 338 18.30 21.29 1.72
N GLU A 339 18.01 20.97 2.98
CA GLU A 339 18.69 21.53 4.15
C GLU A 339 20.00 20.77 4.46
N GLN A 340 19.90 19.46 4.75
CA GLN A 340 21.04 18.70 5.28
C GLN A 340 22.08 18.36 4.19
N ALA A 341 21.72 18.31 2.91
CA ALA A 341 22.71 18.18 1.85
C ALA A 341 23.47 19.50 1.60
N VAL A 342 22.80 20.66 1.70
CA VAL A 342 23.47 21.98 1.66
C VAL A 342 24.42 22.11 2.83
N ARG A 343 23.95 21.82 4.04
CA ARG A 343 24.77 21.77 5.25
C ARG A 343 26.01 20.88 5.08
N ALA A 344 25.85 19.66 4.57
CA ALA A 344 26.98 18.76 4.34
C ALA A 344 28.00 19.32 3.33
N MET A 345 27.56 20.06 2.30
CA MET A 345 28.49 20.76 1.38
C MET A 345 29.28 21.87 2.08
N LEU A 346 28.64 22.61 2.99
CA LEU A 346 29.26 23.69 3.75
C LEU A 346 30.28 23.15 4.76
N VAL A 347 29.92 22.08 5.49
CA VAL A 347 30.80 21.35 6.44
C VAL A 347 32.06 20.84 5.73
N ALA A 348 31.90 20.15 4.60
CA ALA A 348 33.04 19.69 3.80
C ALA A 348 33.92 20.82 3.22
N GLY A 349 33.46 22.07 3.27
CA GLY A 349 34.22 23.27 2.93
C GLY A 349 35.17 23.78 4.03
N GLY A 350 35.14 23.21 5.24
CA GLY A 350 36.05 23.56 6.33
C GLY A 350 35.41 23.99 7.66
N SER A 351 34.13 23.70 7.89
CA SER A 351 33.45 23.86 9.19
C SER A 351 33.09 22.49 9.77
N VAL A 352 32.51 22.42 10.98
CA VAL A 352 32.11 21.13 11.57
C VAL A 352 30.69 21.06 12.06
N ASP A 353 30.27 19.81 12.07
CA ASP A 353 29.03 19.33 12.62
C ASP A 353 29.19 18.86 14.08
N PRO A 354 28.68 19.58 15.10
CA PRO A 354 28.49 19.01 16.44
C PRO A 354 27.30 18.02 16.52
N PHE A 355 26.82 17.52 15.38
CA PHE A 355 25.61 16.71 15.24
C PHE A 355 25.97 15.35 14.66
N ALA A 356 25.44 14.27 15.23
CA ALA A 356 25.64 12.92 14.69
C ALA A 356 24.56 12.59 13.66
N ALA A 357 24.87 12.70 12.37
CA ALA A 357 23.96 12.33 11.28
C ALA A 357 24.01 10.81 10.97
N HIS A 358 22.91 10.10 11.19
CA HIS A 358 22.87 8.64 11.04
C HIS A 358 22.42 8.18 9.64
N LEU A 359 23.35 8.23 8.69
CA LEU A 359 23.12 7.94 7.25
C LEU A 359 23.40 6.47 6.85
N GLY A 360 23.62 5.57 7.82
CA GLY A 360 24.12 4.21 7.58
C GLY A 360 23.16 3.29 6.81
N MET A 361 23.70 2.39 5.97
CA MET A 361 22.90 1.45 5.17
C MET A 361 22.06 0.48 6.03
N PHE A 362 22.57 0.07 7.19
CA PHE A 362 21.86 -0.82 8.13
C PHE A 362 21.00 -0.06 9.16
N ALA A 363 20.98 1.27 9.12
CA ALA A 363 20.13 2.07 9.99
C ALA A 363 18.67 1.95 9.53
N LEU A 364 17.78 1.65 10.47
CA LEU A 364 16.33 1.66 10.25
C LEU A 364 15.84 3.12 10.25
N LEU A 365 15.27 3.57 9.13
CA LEU A 365 14.87 4.96 8.87
C LEU A 365 16.04 5.96 9.07
N PRO A 366 17.09 5.92 8.22
CA PRO A 366 18.28 6.77 8.34
C PRO A 366 17.98 8.26 8.13
N GLY A 367 18.87 9.12 8.61
CA GLY A 367 18.73 10.57 8.53
C GLY A 367 18.13 11.22 9.78
N TRP A 368 18.10 10.51 10.92
CA TRP A 368 17.99 11.18 12.21
C TRP A 368 19.34 11.79 12.60
N VAL A 369 19.26 12.80 13.46
CA VAL A 369 20.37 13.64 13.89
C VAL A 369 20.33 13.72 15.42
N GLU A 370 21.47 13.50 16.09
CA GLU A 370 21.58 13.63 17.55
C GLU A 370 22.44 14.85 17.94
N VAL A 371 22.01 15.61 18.95
CA VAL A 371 22.64 16.84 19.43
C VAL A 371 22.86 16.77 20.95
N PRO A 372 24.10 16.97 21.46
CA PRO A 372 24.35 17.09 22.90
C PRO A 372 23.84 18.43 23.43
N VAL A 373 22.85 18.41 24.33
CA VAL A 373 22.26 19.63 24.91
C VAL A 373 23.28 20.41 25.75
N ALA A 374 24.19 19.72 26.43
CA ALA A 374 25.29 20.30 27.20
C ALA A 374 26.39 20.97 26.33
N ALA A 375 26.37 20.80 25.00
CA ALA A 375 27.29 21.51 24.10
C ALA A 375 26.77 22.91 23.72
N VAL A 376 25.52 23.25 24.04
CA VAL A 376 24.88 24.52 23.67
C VAL A 376 24.32 25.27 24.90
N SER A 377 24.06 24.59 26.01
CA SER A 377 23.65 25.21 27.28
C SER A 377 24.85 25.61 28.16
N THR A 378 24.74 26.75 28.86
CA THR A 378 25.78 27.30 29.74
C THR A 378 25.75 26.77 31.18
N GLN A 379 24.86 25.83 31.50
CA GLN A 379 24.70 25.29 32.86
C GLN A 379 25.70 24.14 33.16
N PRO A 380 26.60 24.28 34.14
CA PRO A 380 27.45 23.18 34.57
C PRO A 380 26.64 22.17 35.41
N PHE A 381 27.00 20.87 35.30
CA PHE A 381 26.47 19.75 36.10
C PHE A 381 25.07 19.22 35.75
N GLN A 382 24.75 19.07 34.46
CA GLN A 382 23.68 18.16 34.00
C GLN A 382 24.28 16.97 33.25
N GLU A 383 23.68 15.77 33.36
CA GLU A 383 24.02 14.65 32.46
C GLU A 383 23.86 15.11 31.00
N VAL A 384 24.70 14.59 30.10
CA VAL A 384 24.67 14.98 28.68
C VAL A 384 23.41 14.44 28.02
N ALA A 385 22.31 15.18 28.15
CA ALA A 385 21.06 14.90 27.47
C ALA A 385 21.29 14.98 25.95
N LEU A 386 20.75 14.00 25.22
CA LEU A 386 20.84 13.91 23.76
C LEU A 386 19.46 14.19 23.16
N LEU A 387 19.30 15.39 22.60
CA LEU A 387 18.13 15.71 21.80
C LEU A 387 18.25 14.96 20.46
N ARG A 388 17.16 14.29 20.05
CA ARG A 388 17.10 13.62 18.75
C ARG A 388 16.10 14.30 17.84
N PHE A 389 16.53 14.60 16.63
CA PHE A 389 15.65 14.98 15.53
C PHE A 389 15.56 13.83 14.54
N SER A 390 14.37 13.24 14.39
CA SER A 390 14.10 12.10 13.52
C SER A 390 14.23 12.42 12.02
N GLY A 391 14.37 13.70 11.67
CA GLY A 391 14.43 14.19 10.30
C GLY A 391 13.04 14.41 9.69
N HIS A 392 12.93 15.44 8.85
CA HIS A 392 11.68 15.85 8.18
C HIS A 392 10.92 14.72 7.47
N ALA A 393 11.64 13.70 6.96
CA ALA A 393 11.04 12.52 6.33
C ALA A 393 10.21 11.68 7.31
N VAL A 394 10.68 11.52 8.55
CA VAL A 394 10.01 10.73 9.58
C VAL A 394 8.85 11.53 10.19
N THR A 395 9.06 12.81 10.52
CA THR A 395 8.01 13.68 11.08
C THR A 395 6.86 13.90 10.08
N SER A 396 7.16 14.25 8.83
CA SER A 396 6.14 14.33 7.76
C SER A 396 5.46 12.98 7.54
N GLY A 397 6.22 11.89 7.59
CA GLY A 397 5.70 10.53 7.51
C GLY A 397 4.66 10.23 8.59
N LEU A 398 4.90 10.66 9.84
CA LEU A 398 3.99 10.48 10.97
C LEU A 398 2.66 11.20 10.73
N VAL A 399 2.71 12.46 10.29
CA VAL A 399 1.52 13.25 9.92
C VAL A 399 0.75 12.58 8.78
N GLY A 400 1.46 12.12 7.74
CA GLY A 400 0.87 11.39 6.62
C GLY A 400 0.24 10.05 7.03
N ALA A 401 0.83 9.34 7.99
CA ALA A 401 0.30 8.09 8.54
C ALA A 401 -1.01 8.32 9.30
N ALA A 402 -1.02 9.31 10.20
CA ALA A 402 -2.20 9.71 10.95
C ALA A 402 -3.34 10.18 10.03
N LEU A 403 -3.02 10.99 9.01
CA LEU A 403 -3.97 11.42 7.98
C LEU A 403 -4.51 10.26 7.15
N GLY A 404 -3.66 9.29 6.79
CA GLY A 404 -4.06 8.07 6.09
C GLY A 404 -5.04 7.22 6.91
N LEU A 405 -4.74 6.99 8.19
CA LEU A 405 -5.60 6.28 9.14
C LEU A 405 -6.97 6.97 9.28
N ALA A 406 -7.01 8.31 9.41
CA ALA A 406 -8.26 9.07 9.45
C ALA A 406 -9.06 8.97 8.14
N LEU A 407 -8.44 9.26 6.98
CA LEU A 407 -9.09 9.32 5.66
C LEU A 407 -9.61 7.96 5.15
N VAL A 408 -9.04 6.85 5.61
CA VAL A 408 -9.42 5.49 5.21
C VAL A 408 -10.24 4.80 6.31
N GLY A 409 -9.89 5.02 7.59
CA GLY A 409 -10.45 4.29 8.73
C GLY A 409 -11.66 4.93 9.39
N ALA A 410 -11.83 6.27 9.36
CA ALA A 410 -12.83 6.96 10.18
C ALA A 410 -14.28 6.48 9.96
N ARG A 411 -14.63 6.05 8.74
CA ARG A 411 -15.96 5.49 8.42
C ARG A 411 -16.22 4.11 9.03
N ARG A 412 -15.18 3.34 9.34
CA ARG A 412 -15.29 1.95 9.83
C ARG A 412 -15.01 1.83 11.32
N TYR A 413 -14.15 2.70 11.86
CA TYR A 413 -13.71 2.64 13.25
C TYR A 413 -14.12 3.85 14.09
N GLY A 414 -14.70 4.89 13.48
CA GLY A 414 -15.26 6.05 14.17
C GLY A 414 -14.54 7.36 13.87
N VAL A 415 -15.25 8.47 14.07
CA VAL A 415 -14.77 9.83 13.78
C VAL A 415 -13.56 10.25 14.63
N TRP A 416 -13.36 9.63 15.80
CA TRP A 416 -12.25 9.91 16.72
C TRP A 416 -10.87 9.74 16.09
N LEU A 417 -10.73 8.96 15.00
CA LEU A 417 -9.48 8.87 14.23
C LEU A 417 -9.01 10.22 13.67
N TRP A 418 -9.91 11.21 13.54
CA TRP A 418 -9.55 12.59 13.19
C TRP A 418 -8.81 13.37 14.28
N ALA A 419 -8.68 12.83 15.49
CA ALA A 419 -7.74 13.35 16.49
C ALA A 419 -6.28 12.99 16.17
N LEU A 420 -6.02 11.93 15.40
CA LEU A 420 -4.65 11.52 15.09
C LEU A 420 -3.86 12.56 14.27
N PRO A 421 -4.39 13.17 13.18
CA PRO A 421 -3.63 14.16 12.40
C PRO A 421 -3.15 15.39 13.19
N PRO A 422 -3.98 16.09 14.00
CA PRO A 422 -3.49 17.22 14.79
C PRO A 422 -2.52 16.79 15.90
N LEU A 423 -2.68 15.61 16.51
CA LEU A 423 -1.72 15.09 17.48
C LEU A 423 -0.36 14.76 16.84
N ALA A 424 -0.37 14.16 15.64
CA ALA A 424 0.84 13.87 14.88
C ALA A 424 1.53 15.14 14.38
N LEU A 425 0.77 16.14 13.95
CA LEU A 425 1.30 17.46 13.56
C LEU A 425 1.88 18.19 14.77
N GLY A 426 1.21 18.14 15.92
CA GLY A 426 1.73 18.68 17.18
C GLY A 426 3.05 18.02 17.60
N ALA A 427 3.16 16.70 17.51
CA ALA A 427 4.41 15.97 17.79
C ALA A 427 5.54 16.35 16.81
N ALA A 428 5.24 16.39 15.50
CA ALA A 428 6.18 16.79 14.46
C ALA A 428 6.69 18.23 14.66
N ALA A 429 5.78 19.17 14.91
CA ALA A 429 6.11 20.57 15.17
C ALA A 429 6.87 20.74 16.49
N LEU A 430 6.53 19.99 17.54
CA LEU A 430 7.23 20.02 18.82
C LEU A 430 8.68 19.53 18.70
N GLU A 431 8.91 18.41 18.03
CA GLU A 431 10.26 17.87 17.82
C GLU A 431 11.12 18.80 16.96
N HIS A 432 10.54 19.34 15.87
CA HIS A 432 11.21 20.31 15.00
C HIS A 432 11.48 21.64 15.73
N LEU A 433 10.54 22.13 16.55
CA LEU A 433 10.72 23.37 17.33
C LEU A 433 11.74 23.23 18.45
N ASN A 434 11.79 22.10 19.17
CA ASN A 434 12.85 21.89 20.18
C ASN A 434 14.23 21.75 19.52
N PHE A 435 14.31 21.06 18.37
CA PHE A 435 15.55 21.02 17.59
C PHE A 435 15.98 22.43 17.17
N ASN A 436 15.11 23.21 16.52
CA ASN A 436 15.45 24.56 16.07
C ASN A 436 15.77 25.51 17.24
N ALA A 437 15.04 25.44 18.35
CA ALA A 437 15.33 26.23 19.54
C ALA A 437 16.76 25.96 20.07
N VAL A 438 17.10 24.68 20.30
CA VAL A 438 18.47 24.30 20.73
C VAL A 438 19.52 24.74 19.72
N VAL A 439 19.27 24.56 18.41
CA VAL A 439 20.22 24.96 17.35
C VAL A 439 20.43 26.48 17.29
N ALA A 440 19.46 27.28 17.71
CA ALA A 440 19.54 28.74 17.77
C ALA A 440 20.00 29.30 19.13
N GLY A 441 20.39 28.44 20.08
CA GLY A 441 20.73 28.85 21.44
C GLY A 441 19.54 29.38 22.26
N LEU A 442 18.31 28.97 21.92
CA LEU A 442 17.10 29.29 22.67
C LEU A 442 16.72 28.15 23.61
N ASP A 443 16.45 28.48 24.87
CA ASP A 443 15.88 27.53 25.84
C ASP A 443 14.37 27.32 25.57
N PRO A 444 13.90 26.08 25.31
CA PRO A 444 12.47 25.79 25.23
C PRO A 444 11.76 26.03 26.57
N THR A 445 10.49 26.43 26.54
CA THR A 445 9.73 26.66 27.78
C THR A 445 9.60 25.36 28.60
N PRO A 446 9.49 25.42 29.94
CA PRO A 446 9.37 24.21 30.77
C PRO A 446 8.22 23.27 30.35
N LEU A 447 7.11 23.82 29.84
CA LEU A 447 6.01 23.05 29.28
C LEU A 447 6.42 22.35 27.96
N THR A 448 7.09 23.07 27.07
CA THR A 448 7.63 22.53 25.81
C THR A 448 8.57 21.36 26.08
N THR A 449 9.52 21.52 27.01
CA THR A 449 10.48 20.50 27.42
C THR A 449 9.79 19.30 28.07
N ALA A 450 8.86 19.53 29.01
CA ALA A 450 8.15 18.45 29.68
C ALA A 450 7.30 17.61 28.71
N VAL A 451 6.62 18.24 27.75
CA VAL A 451 5.86 17.51 26.72
C VAL A 451 6.80 16.79 25.75
N PHE A 452 7.95 17.37 25.39
CA PHE A 452 8.91 16.74 24.50
C PHE A 452 9.59 15.51 25.14
N ALA A 453 9.85 15.54 26.44
CA ALA A 453 10.33 14.40 27.22
C ALA A 453 9.35 13.20 27.19
N LEU A 454 8.03 13.43 27.07
CA LEU A 454 7.05 12.34 26.88
C LEU A 454 7.23 11.59 25.55
N TYR A 455 7.87 12.21 24.55
CA TYR A 455 8.29 11.58 23.29
C TYR A 455 9.73 11.02 23.38
N GLY A 456 10.32 10.94 24.57
CA GLY A 456 11.69 10.47 24.80
C GLY A 456 12.73 11.33 24.08
N ASP A 457 12.55 12.66 24.13
CA ASP A 457 13.43 13.65 23.50
C ASP A 457 13.61 13.40 22.00
N GLY A 458 12.50 13.06 21.32
CA GLY A 458 12.40 12.71 19.90
C GLY A 458 12.64 11.22 19.60
N ALA A 459 13.17 10.43 20.54
CA ALA A 459 13.48 9.02 20.30
C ALA A 459 12.26 8.15 19.97
N ALA A 460 11.06 8.53 20.44
CA ALA A 460 9.82 7.79 20.19
C ALA A 460 9.26 7.98 18.77
N THR A 461 9.53 9.10 18.10
CA THR A 461 8.83 9.48 16.85
C THR A 461 9.02 8.48 15.72
N ARG A 462 10.24 7.95 15.53
CA ARG A 462 10.50 6.87 14.55
C ARG A 462 9.72 5.59 14.85
N TRP A 463 9.52 5.25 16.13
CA TRP A 463 8.75 4.07 16.55
C TRP A 463 7.25 4.29 16.43
N LEU A 464 6.77 5.50 16.72
CA LEU A 464 5.39 5.93 16.47
C LEU A 464 5.05 5.85 14.97
N LEU A 465 5.95 6.29 14.08
CA LEU A 465 5.78 6.12 12.63
C LEU A 465 5.67 4.64 12.24
N LEU A 466 6.55 3.78 12.75
CA LEU A 466 6.51 2.34 12.47
C LEU A 466 5.22 1.68 12.99
N LEU A 467 4.72 2.08 14.16
CA LEU A 467 3.43 1.65 14.69
C LEU A 467 2.28 2.08 13.77
N LEU A 468 2.20 3.37 13.41
CA LEU A 468 1.14 3.87 12.52
C LEU A 468 1.24 3.25 11.12
N LEU A 469 2.44 2.94 10.62
CA LEU A 469 2.66 2.20 9.38
C LEU A 469 2.07 0.78 9.45
N VAL A 470 2.33 0.03 10.53
CA VAL A 470 1.74 -1.31 10.73
C VAL A 470 0.22 -1.22 10.80
N LEU A 471 -0.33 -0.27 11.57
CA LEU A 471 -1.77 -0.04 11.66
C LEU A 471 -2.38 0.33 10.30
N ALA A 472 -1.70 1.16 9.50
CA ALA A 472 -2.14 1.53 8.16
C ALA A 472 -2.13 0.34 7.20
N VAL A 473 -1.10 -0.51 7.22
CA VAL A 473 -1.07 -1.76 6.43
C VAL A 473 -2.22 -2.70 6.83
N LEU A 474 -2.45 -2.90 8.13
CA LEU A 474 -3.57 -3.71 8.62
C LEU A 474 -4.93 -3.14 8.20
N LEU A 475 -5.10 -1.82 8.30
CA LEU A 475 -6.29 -1.11 7.85
C LEU A 475 -6.53 -1.31 6.35
N ASP A 476 -5.50 -1.14 5.53
CA ASP A 476 -5.60 -1.24 4.08
C ASP A 476 -6.02 -2.63 3.61
N TYR A 477 -5.40 -3.70 4.13
CA TYR A 477 -5.83 -5.05 3.79
C TYR A 477 -7.26 -5.31 4.29
N ARG A 478 -7.63 -4.87 5.50
CA ARG A 478 -9.02 -5.00 5.99
C ARG A 478 -10.04 -4.25 5.13
N VAL A 479 -9.68 -3.09 4.57
CA VAL A 479 -10.55 -2.30 3.67
C VAL A 479 -10.60 -2.93 2.28
N ALA A 480 -9.45 -3.23 1.67
CA ALA A 480 -9.38 -3.90 0.37
C ALA A 480 -10.15 -5.23 0.34
N ARG A 481 -10.24 -5.95 1.47
CA ARG A 481 -11.02 -7.19 1.58
C ARG A 481 -12.53 -7.02 1.36
N SER A 482 -13.13 -5.87 1.69
CA SER A 482 -14.57 -5.68 1.41
C SER A 482 -14.86 -5.53 -0.09
N ALA A 483 -13.83 -5.35 -0.92
CA ALA A 483 -13.90 -5.38 -2.38
C ALA A 483 -13.43 -6.71 -2.99
N THR A 484 -13.12 -7.74 -2.19
CA THR A 484 -12.63 -9.04 -2.69
C THR A 484 -13.57 -9.69 -3.71
N ALA A 485 -14.87 -9.39 -3.64
CA ALA A 485 -15.86 -9.83 -4.61
C ALA A 485 -15.70 -9.19 -6.00
N GLU A 486 -15.14 -7.97 -6.12
CA GLU A 486 -14.94 -7.27 -7.41
C GLU A 486 -13.53 -7.47 -8.01
N VAL A 487 -12.54 -7.77 -7.17
CA VAL A 487 -11.11 -7.73 -7.53
C VAL A 487 -10.65 -9.09 -8.10
N PRO A 488 -9.96 -9.13 -9.26
CA PRO A 488 -9.39 -10.37 -9.78
C PRO A 488 -8.49 -11.10 -8.77
N ARG A 489 -8.45 -12.42 -8.83
CA ARG A 489 -7.68 -13.25 -7.88
C ARG A 489 -6.16 -13.01 -7.97
N LEU A 490 -5.43 -13.48 -6.97
CA LEU A 490 -3.98 -13.65 -7.07
C LEU A 490 -3.68 -15.00 -7.74
N PRO A 491 -2.65 -15.10 -8.62
CA PRO A 491 -2.25 -16.38 -9.20
C PRO A 491 -1.82 -17.41 -8.16
N GLY A 492 -2.19 -18.68 -8.36
CA GLY A 492 -1.86 -19.78 -7.45
C GLY A 492 -2.74 -19.85 -6.20
N ARG A 493 -2.46 -20.81 -5.30
CA ARG A 493 -3.21 -20.96 -4.04
C ARG A 493 -2.65 -20.05 -2.94
N PRO A 494 -3.49 -19.53 -2.03
CA PRO A 494 -3.02 -18.75 -0.89
C PRO A 494 -2.21 -19.63 0.09
N PRO A 495 -1.12 -19.11 0.67
CA PRO A 495 -0.40 -19.78 1.74
C PRO A 495 -1.23 -19.73 3.04
N LEU A 496 -0.82 -20.52 4.04
CA LEU A 496 -1.43 -20.55 5.38
C LEU A 496 -2.92 -20.94 5.43
N ALA A 497 -3.50 -21.56 4.39
CA ALA A 497 -4.91 -21.96 4.36
C ALA A 497 -5.36 -22.76 5.60
N ALA A 498 -4.51 -23.65 6.14
CA ALA A 498 -4.79 -24.38 7.38
C ALA A 498 -4.86 -23.47 8.63
N LEU A 499 -4.04 -22.41 8.68
CA LEU A 499 -4.06 -21.44 9.78
C LEU A 499 -5.25 -20.48 9.65
N VAL A 500 -5.63 -20.09 8.42
CA VAL A 500 -6.85 -19.33 8.13
C VAL A 500 -8.08 -20.11 8.60
N ARG A 501 -8.18 -21.39 8.21
CA ARG A 501 -9.21 -22.34 8.68
C ARG A 501 -9.26 -22.44 10.21
N ALA A 502 -8.11 -22.65 10.85
CA ALA A 502 -8.03 -22.75 12.32
C ALA A 502 -8.42 -21.44 13.03
N ALA A 503 -8.11 -20.28 12.45
CA ALA A 503 -8.50 -18.98 12.98
C ALA A 503 -10.02 -18.76 12.86
N HIS A 504 -10.63 -19.09 11.72
CA HIS A 504 -12.09 -19.02 11.52
C HIS A 504 -12.83 -19.96 12.47
N GLY A 505 -12.46 -21.24 12.52
CA GLY A 505 -13.10 -22.20 13.44
C GLY A 505 -12.96 -21.80 14.92
N ARG A 506 -11.81 -21.21 15.30
CA ARG A 506 -11.65 -20.62 16.64
C ARG A 506 -12.56 -19.42 16.85
N ALA A 507 -12.70 -18.54 15.86
CA ALA A 507 -13.59 -17.37 15.97
C ALA A 507 -15.06 -17.77 16.11
N VAL A 508 -15.53 -18.75 15.33
CA VAL A 508 -16.89 -19.33 15.45
C VAL A 508 -17.09 -19.91 16.86
N ARG A 509 -16.20 -20.80 17.33
CA ARG A 509 -16.27 -21.39 18.68
C ARG A 509 -16.24 -20.35 19.81
N VAL A 510 -15.57 -19.20 19.63
CA VAL A 510 -15.61 -18.10 20.60
C VAL A 510 -16.93 -17.33 20.49
N ARG A 511 -17.40 -16.97 19.29
CA ARG A 511 -18.64 -16.21 19.06
C ARG A 511 -19.87 -16.94 19.60
N VAL A 512 -19.97 -18.26 19.40
CA VAL A 512 -21.06 -19.10 19.95
C VAL A 512 -21.10 -19.05 21.48
N ARG A 513 -19.97 -18.82 22.14
CA ARG A 513 -19.86 -18.71 23.61
C ARG A 513 -20.07 -17.30 24.15
N VAL A 514 -20.20 -16.27 23.30
CA VAL A 514 -20.52 -14.91 23.75
C VAL A 514 -22.03 -14.82 24.01
N PRO A 515 -22.50 -14.64 25.26
CA PRO A 515 -23.93 -14.60 25.54
C PRO A 515 -24.62 -13.44 24.80
N GLY A 516 -25.86 -13.63 24.38
CA GLY A 516 -26.64 -12.59 23.67
C GLY A 516 -27.13 -11.47 24.59
N ASP A 517 -27.26 -11.78 25.87
CA ASP A 517 -27.80 -11.01 26.98
C ASP A 517 -26.73 -10.26 27.83
N ILE A 518 -25.45 -10.54 27.60
CA ILE A 518 -24.35 -9.80 28.25
C ILE A 518 -24.35 -8.32 27.83
N ALA A 519 -23.91 -7.44 28.73
CA ALA A 519 -23.93 -5.99 28.48
C ALA A 519 -23.21 -5.62 27.14
N PRO A 520 -23.73 -4.66 26.36
CA PRO A 520 -23.30 -4.42 24.97
C PRO A 520 -21.80 -4.18 24.78
N THR A 521 -21.16 -3.54 25.76
CA THR A 521 -19.70 -3.29 25.76
C THR A 521 -18.90 -4.59 25.84
N PHE A 522 -19.20 -5.47 26.80
CA PHE A 522 -18.56 -6.78 26.92
C PHE A 522 -18.86 -7.66 25.71
N ARG A 523 -20.09 -7.63 25.18
CA ARG A 523 -20.45 -8.32 23.93
C ARG A 523 -19.59 -7.83 22.76
N HIS A 524 -19.44 -6.51 22.61
CA HIS A 524 -18.59 -5.92 21.57
C HIS A 524 -17.13 -6.34 21.72
N PHE A 525 -16.55 -6.28 22.92
CA PHE A 525 -15.18 -6.73 23.17
C PHE A 525 -14.99 -8.23 22.89
N GLY A 526 -15.92 -9.09 23.31
CA GLY A 526 -15.86 -10.53 23.02
C GLY A 526 -15.89 -10.85 21.52
N LEU A 527 -16.79 -10.21 20.76
CA LEU A 527 -16.87 -10.35 19.30
C LEU A 527 -15.64 -9.77 18.59
N LEU A 528 -15.10 -8.65 19.08
CA LEU A 528 -13.85 -8.06 18.58
C LEU A 528 -12.66 -9.01 18.81
N TRP A 529 -12.58 -9.62 19.99
CA TRP A 529 -11.52 -10.57 20.36
C TRP A 529 -11.56 -11.85 19.50
N ALA A 530 -12.76 -12.32 19.14
CA ALA A 530 -12.93 -13.39 18.15
C ALA A 530 -12.48 -12.98 16.73
N ARG A 531 -12.75 -11.73 16.31
CA ARG A 531 -12.44 -11.21 14.97
C ARG A 531 -10.95 -10.87 14.75
N ILE A 532 -10.22 -10.48 15.81
CA ILE A 532 -8.81 -10.04 15.69
C ILE A 532 -7.88 -11.13 15.09
N PRO A 533 -7.83 -12.38 15.59
CA PRO A 533 -6.95 -13.42 15.06
C PRO A 533 -7.21 -13.72 13.58
N VAL A 534 -8.47 -13.84 13.17
CA VAL A 534 -8.89 -14.04 11.78
C VAL A 534 -8.34 -12.92 10.90
N ALA A 535 -8.60 -11.68 11.28
CA ALA A 535 -8.17 -10.53 10.49
C ALA A 535 -6.64 -10.42 10.37
N LEU A 536 -5.89 -10.78 11.43
CA LEU A 536 -4.43 -10.81 11.39
C LEU A 536 -3.90 -11.94 10.47
N VAL A 537 -4.42 -13.16 10.63
CA VAL A 537 -4.01 -14.34 9.86
C VAL A 537 -4.32 -14.18 8.37
N GLU A 538 -5.50 -13.68 8.01
CA GLU A 538 -5.87 -13.38 6.62
C GLU A 538 -5.00 -12.28 6.01
N THR A 539 -4.66 -11.25 6.80
CA THR A 539 -3.77 -10.18 6.33
C THR A 539 -2.36 -10.72 6.07
N LEU A 540 -1.84 -11.53 6.99
CA LEU A 540 -0.56 -12.22 6.83
C LEU A 540 -0.58 -13.17 5.62
N ALA A 541 -1.62 -13.99 5.46
CA ALA A 541 -1.78 -14.89 4.32
C ALA A 541 -1.81 -14.12 2.99
N THR A 542 -2.49 -12.97 2.93
CA THR A 542 -2.53 -12.11 1.74
C THR A 542 -1.16 -11.49 1.44
N ILE A 543 -0.47 -10.94 2.45
CA ILE A 543 0.90 -10.40 2.29
C ILE A 543 1.86 -11.49 1.79
N LEU A 544 1.78 -12.69 2.37
CA LEU A 544 2.60 -13.83 1.97
C LEU A 544 2.24 -14.37 0.58
N HIS A 545 0.97 -14.32 0.16
CA HIS A 545 0.58 -14.69 -1.21
C HIS A 545 1.17 -13.71 -2.22
N GLU A 546 1.07 -12.41 -1.96
CA GLU A 546 1.71 -11.39 -2.81
C GLU A 546 3.24 -11.54 -2.83
N TYR A 547 3.85 -11.93 -1.70
CA TYR A 547 5.28 -12.25 -1.62
C TYR A 547 5.63 -13.50 -2.44
N ALA A 548 4.89 -14.59 -2.30
CA ALA A 548 5.05 -15.82 -3.10
C ALA A 548 4.93 -15.52 -4.60
N VAL A 549 3.96 -14.69 -5.01
CA VAL A 549 3.83 -14.22 -6.41
C VAL A 549 5.09 -13.48 -6.85
N MET A 550 5.64 -12.55 -6.06
CA MET A 550 6.89 -11.85 -6.42
C MET A 550 8.09 -12.80 -6.48
N VAL A 551 8.25 -13.73 -5.53
CA VAL A 551 9.42 -14.62 -5.46
C VAL A 551 9.39 -15.64 -6.61
N VAL A 552 8.24 -16.25 -6.92
CA VAL A 552 8.11 -17.09 -8.13
C VAL A 552 8.27 -16.25 -9.39
N ALA A 553 7.74 -15.03 -9.45
CA ALA A 553 7.95 -14.15 -10.60
C ALA A 553 9.42 -13.78 -10.82
N ALA A 554 10.21 -13.65 -9.74
CA ALA A 554 11.64 -13.43 -9.80
C ALA A 554 12.39 -14.65 -10.37
N SER A 555 12.03 -15.88 -9.98
CA SER A 555 12.62 -17.10 -10.58
C SER A 555 12.25 -17.29 -12.06
N ARG A 556 11.16 -16.66 -12.53
CA ARG A 556 10.80 -16.55 -13.95
C ARG A 556 11.38 -15.30 -14.66
N GLY A 557 12.34 -14.63 -14.03
CA GLY A 557 13.11 -13.53 -14.60
C GLY A 557 12.45 -12.14 -14.58
N PRO A 558 13.23 -11.09 -14.91
CA PRO A 558 12.85 -9.69 -14.69
C PRO A 558 11.54 -9.27 -15.38
N ALA A 559 11.26 -9.78 -16.57
CA ALA A 559 10.02 -9.48 -17.29
C ALA A 559 8.75 -9.98 -16.58
N THR A 560 8.83 -11.07 -15.82
CA THR A 560 7.71 -11.63 -15.06
C THR A 560 7.59 -10.93 -13.71
N LEU A 561 8.71 -10.65 -13.05
CA LEU A 561 8.78 -9.86 -11.81
C LEU A 561 8.21 -8.45 -11.96
N CYS A 562 8.64 -7.70 -12.98
CA CYS A 562 8.17 -6.33 -13.23
C CYS A 562 6.68 -6.27 -13.59
N ARG A 563 6.18 -7.24 -14.37
CA ARG A 563 4.73 -7.38 -14.61
C ARG A 563 3.97 -7.66 -13.32
N SER A 564 4.52 -8.50 -12.43
CA SER A 564 3.91 -8.81 -11.12
C SER A 564 3.83 -7.58 -10.22
N TRP A 565 4.89 -6.76 -10.13
CA TRP A 565 4.85 -5.50 -9.39
C TRP A 565 3.83 -4.49 -9.94
N ILE A 566 3.67 -4.41 -11.26
CA ILE A 566 2.66 -3.55 -11.89
C ILE A 566 1.25 -4.08 -11.60
N PHE A 567 1.03 -5.39 -11.77
CA PHE A 567 -0.24 -6.07 -11.49
C PHE A 567 -0.67 -5.90 -10.04
N LEU A 568 0.17 -6.28 -9.07
CA LEU A 568 -0.14 -6.20 -7.64
C LEU A 568 -0.51 -4.76 -7.23
N ARG A 569 0.27 -3.76 -7.68
CA ARG A 569 -0.01 -2.35 -7.38
C ARG A 569 -1.37 -1.90 -7.95
N ARG A 570 -1.63 -2.20 -9.22
CA ARG A 570 -2.89 -1.83 -9.90
C ARG A 570 -4.10 -2.59 -9.33
N ARG A 571 -3.92 -3.85 -8.93
CA ARG A 571 -4.93 -4.68 -8.22
C ARG A 571 -5.33 -4.05 -6.88
N ARG A 572 -4.37 -3.55 -6.10
CA ARG A 572 -4.64 -2.85 -4.83
C ARG A 572 -5.31 -1.50 -5.05
N GLU A 573 -4.88 -0.72 -6.05
CA GLU A 573 -5.56 0.54 -6.42
C GLU A 573 -7.04 0.30 -6.78
N TYR A 574 -7.33 -0.77 -7.53
CA TYR A 574 -8.69 -1.18 -7.84
C TYR A 574 -9.47 -1.60 -6.58
N ALA A 575 -8.88 -2.44 -5.72
CA ALA A 575 -9.50 -2.91 -4.48
C ALA A 575 -9.84 -1.76 -3.52
N MET A 576 -8.90 -0.83 -3.32
CA MET A 576 -9.14 0.37 -2.51
C MET A 576 -10.17 1.29 -3.16
N GLY A 577 -10.20 1.40 -4.49
CA GLY A 577 -11.21 2.17 -5.21
C GLY A 577 -12.63 1.65 -5.00
N ALA A 578 -12.84 0.34 -5.18
CA ALA A 578 -14.10 -0.34 -4.92
C ALA A 578 -14.52 -0.22 -3.44
N ALA A 579 -13.61 -0.57 -2.51
CA ALA A 579 -13.91 -0.55 -1.08
C ALA A 579 -14.25 0.85 -0.55
N ARG A 580 -13.51 1.90 -0.98
CA ARG A 580 -13.76 3.29 -0.54
C ARG A 580 -14.95 3.95 -1.24
N ALA A 581 -15.40 3.41 -2.37
CA ALA A 581 -16.64 3.84 -3.02
C ALA A 581 -17.86 3.48 -2.17
N ALA A 582 -17.86 2.27 -1.59
CA ALA A 582 -18.95 1.68 -0.79
C ALA A 582 -20.29 1.75 -1.55
N GLY A 583 -20.43 0.87 -2.56
CA GLY A 583 -21.61 0.76 -3.44
C GLY A 583 -21.80 1.91 -4.45
N ARG A 584 -21.23 3.09 -4.21
CA ARG A 584 -21.43 4.26 -5.09
C ARG A 584 -20.70 4.14 -6.44
N PRO A 585 -21.24 4.71 -7.53
CA PRO A 585 -20.53 4.81 -8.81
C PRO A 585 -19.15 5.47 -8.67
N TRP A 586 -18.11 4.77 -9.09
CA TRP A 586 -16.72 5.22 -9.02
C TRP A 586 -15.97 4.94 -10.32
N ARG A 587 -14.78 5.55 -10.47
CA ARG A 587 -13.99 5.41 -11.69
C ARG A 587 -13.02 4.24 -11.60
N ARG A 588 -13.44 3.11 -12.19
CA ARG A 588 -12.60 1.95 -12.50
C ARG A 588 -11.49 2.36 -13.47
N SER A 589 -10.26 2.46 -12.97
CA SER A 589 -9.04 2.69 -13.76
C SER A 589 -7.85 2.09 -13.00
N PRO A 590 -7.16 1.06 -13.52
CA PRO A 590 -7.51 0.28 -14.74
C PRO A 590 -8.89 -0.40 -14.65
N SER A 591 -9.36 -0.95 -15.76
CA SER A 591 -10.62 -1.72 -15.77
C SER A 591 -10.46 -3.09 -15.09
N ARG A 592 -11.57 -3.78 -14.79
CA ARG A 592 -11.51 -5.13 -14.21
C ARG A 592 -10.99 -6.13 -15.25
N GLU A 593 -11.40 -5.95 -16.49
CA GLU A 593 -11.08 -6.76 -17.66
C GLU A 593 -9.57 -6.70 -17.95
N GLU A 594 -8.99 -5.48 -17.99
CA GLU A 594 -7.54 -5.27 -18.12
C GLU A 594 -6.74 -5.99 -17.01
N LEU A 595 -7.27 -6.02 -15.78
CA LEU A 595 -6.66 -6.72 -14.65
C LEU A 595 -6.82 -8.24 -14.75
N ALA A 596 -7.97 -8.74 -15.19
CA ALA A 596 -8.23 -10.17 -15.37
C ALA A 596 -7.38 -10.76 -16.51
N GLU A 597 -7.26 -10.07 -17.65
CA GLU A 597 -6.33 -10.44 -18.72
C GLU A 597 -4.88 -10.50 -18.22
N THR A 598 -4.49 -9.54 -17.37
CA THR A 598 -3.15 -9.52 -16.76
C THR A 598 -2.95 -10.69 -15.78
N GLU A 599 -3.98 -11.06 -15.01
CA GLU A 599 -3.98 -12.23 -14.11
C GLU A 599 -3.76 -13.53 -14.90
N VAL A 600 -4.54 -13.78 -15.96
CA VAL A 600 -4.44 -14.99 -16.79
C VAL A 600 -3.07 -15.11 -17.46
N GLN A 601 -2.56 -14.00 -18.01
CA GLN A 601 -1.21 -13.95 -18.58
C GLN A 601 -0.13 -14.25 -17.52
N LEU A 602 -0.31 -13.78 -16.29
CA LEU A 602 0.64 -13.97 -15.21
C LEU A 602 0.58 -15.40 -14.65
N ALA A 603 -0.61 -15.95 -14.40
CA ALA A 603 -0.82 -17.33 -13.96
C ALA A 603 -0.19 -18.34 -14.93
N THR A 604 -0.31 -18.10 -16.24
CA THR A 604 0.35 -18.88 -17.29
C THR A 604 1.88 -18.83 -17.16
N ARG A 605 2.46 -17.64 -16.98
CA ARG A 605 3.94 -17.46 -16.86
C ARG A 605 4.53 -18.03 -15.57
N LEU A 606 3.77 -17.98 -14.48
CA LEU A 606 4.14 -18.56 -13.17
C LEU A 606 3.97 -20.09 -13.14
N GLY A 607 3.36 -20.70 -14.17
CA GLY A 607 3.12 -22.14 -14.22
C GLY A 607 2.05 -22.62 -13.23
N VAL A 608 1.06 -21.78 -12.95
CA VAL A 608 -0.09 -22.09 -12.07
C VAL A 608 -1.43 -22.07 -12.81
N GLY A 609 -1.38 -21.98 -14.15
CA GLY A 609 -2.51 -22.27 -15.04
C GLY A 609 -2.60 -23.77 -15.43
N PRO A 610 -3.72 -24.19 -16.04
CA PRO A 610 -4.11 -25.61 -16.17
C PRO A 610 -3.22 -26.52 -17.05
N ARG A 611 -2.16 -26.01 -17.67
CA ARG A 611 -1.17 -26.80 -18.45
C ARG A 611 0.23 -26.20 -18.33
N SER A 612 1.09 -26.73 -17.45
CA SER A 612 2.53 -26.36 -17.42
C SER A 612 3.38 -27.27 -16.49
N ALA A 613 3.43 -28.55 -16.83
CA ALA A 613 4.36 -29.52 -16.24
C ALA A 613 5.29 -30.10 -17.33
N SER A 614 6.31 -29.34 -17.75
CA SER A 614 7.52 -29.84 -18.41
C SER A 614 8.49 -28.68 -18.74
N ILE A 615 9.77 -29.04 -18.91
CA ILE A 615 10.93 -28.20 -19.29
C ILE A 615 11.67 -27.57 -18.09
N ALA A 616 12.66 -28.33 -17.61
CA ALA A 616 13.72 -27.91 -16.69
C ALA A 616 15.09 -28.34 -17.27
N ALA A 617 16.18 -27.70 -16.82
CA ALA A 617 17.54 -27.74 -17.41
C ALA A 617 17.60 -27.08 -18.82
N VAL A 618 18.67 -26.40 -19.28
CA VAL A 618 20.13 -26.34 -19.01
C VAL A 618 20.57 -24.85 -19.16
N ALA A 619 21.59 -24.21 -18.57
CA ALA A 619 22.78 -24.58 -17.77
C ALA A 619 23.06 -23.50 -16.66
N VAL A 620 24.31 -23.35 -16.20
CA VAL A 620 24.84 -22.48 -15.12
C VAL A 620 26.17 -21.83 -15.58
N LEU A 621 26.50 -20.59 -15.15
CA LEU A 621 27.81 -20.22 -14.54
C LEU A 621 27.91 -18.73 -14.10
N ALA A 622 28.45 -18.54 -12.86
CA ALA A 622 29.51 -17.60 -12.42
C ALA A 622 29.38 -16.06 -12.62
N VAL A 623 29.87 -15.17 -11.73
CA VAL A 623 30.52 -15.29 -10.38
C VAL A 623 30.28 -13.99 -9.55
N SER A 624 30.70 -13.99 -8.28
CA SER A 624 30.34 -13.06 -7.19
C SER A 624 31.36 -11.93 -6.88
N THR A 625 31.04 -11.14 -5.82
CA THR A 625 31.84 -10.14 -5.07
C THR A 625 31.88 -8.70 -5.63
N ALA A 626 32.04 -7.62 -4.83
CA ALA A 626 32.37 -7.51 -3.40
C ALA A 626 31.59 -6.39 -2.67
N LEU A 627 31.51 -6.48 -1.33
CA LEU A 627 31.13 -5.39 -0.43
C LEU A 627 32.40 -4.70 0.08
N ALA A 628 32.40 -3.37 0.13
CA ALA A 628 33.39 -2.58 0.88
C ALA A 628 32.70 -1.36 1.51
N HIS A 629 32.85 -1.20 2.83
CA HIS A 629 32.58 0.05 3.53
C HIS A 629 33.76 1.02 3.32
N PRO A 630 33.49 2.32 3.48
CA PRO A 630 34.14 2.99 4.59
C PRO A 630 33.12 3.59 5.56
N ALA A 631 33.44 3.53 6.85
CA ALA A 631 32.86 4.43 7.84
C ALA A 631 33.63 5.77 7.74
N LEU A 632 32.90 6.88 7.74
CA LEU A 632 33.47 8.21 7.90
C LEU A 632 32.94 8.79 9.21
N SER A 633 33.86 8.98 10.17
CA SER A 633 33.62 9.70 11.43
C SER A 633 34.60 10.87 11.50
N GLY A 634 34.09 12.07 11.80
CA GLY A 634 34.86 13.31 11.92
C GLY A 634 34.18 14.30 12.87
N SER A 635 34.92 15.27 13.40
CA SER A 635 34.50 16.17 14.50
C SER A 635 35.39 17.43 14.59
N VAL A 636 34.93 18.49 15.30
CA VAL A 636 35.59 19.80 15.67
C VAL A 636 35.66 20.93 14.59
N PRO A 637 35.15 22.20 14.76
CA PRO A 637 34.17 22.83 15.70
C PRO A 637 32.96 23.61 15.03
N HIS A 638 32.17 24.39 15.81
CA HIS A 638 30.84 24.97 15.48
C HIS A 638 30.74 26.07 14.38
N ALA A 639 29.58 26.13 13.69
CA ALA A 639 28.95 27.34 13.12
C ALA A 639 27.43 27.12 12.86
N ASP A 640 26.66 28.22 12.80
CA ASP A 640 25.20 28.38 12.94
C ASP A 640 24.23 27.48 12.12
N GLY A 641 22.98 27.40 12.62
CA GLY A 641 21.92 26.51 12.15
C GLY A 641 21.43 26.69 10.70
N ALA A 642 21.12 25.57 10.06
CA ALA A 642 20.56 25.52 8.71
C ALA A 642 19.02 25.38 8.74
N TYR A 643 18.32 26.27 8.03
CA TYR A 643 16.87 26.18 7.70
C TYR A 643 16.63 26.66 6.27
N ALA A 644 15.43 26.52 5.70
CA ALA A 644 15.21 26.78 4.28
C ALA A 644 15.76 28.15 3.81
N LEU A 645 15.46 29.25 4.50
CA LEU A 645 15.99 30.58 4.17
C LEU A 645 17.51 30.72 4.35
N MET A 646 18.08 30.35 5.50
CA MET A 646 19.52 30.51 5.73
C MET A 646 20.38 29.50 4.95
N SER A 647 19.88 28.30 4.68
CA SER A 647 20.53 27.33 3.78
C SER A 647 20.67 27.90 2.37
N LEU A 648 19.66 28.63 1.88
CA LEU A 648 19.70 29.25 0.56
C LEU A 648 20.62 30.48 0.50
N ARG A 649 20.69 31.26 1.59
CA ARG A 649 21.69 32.35 1.73
C ARG A 649 23.11 31.79 1.79
N ALA A 650 23.38 30.88 2.73
CA ALA A 650 24.69 30.24 2.88
C ALA A 650 25.14 29.50 1.60
N LEU A 651 24.20 28.85 0.88
CA LEU A 651 24.49 28.26 -0.43
C LEU A 651 24.84 29.34 -1.48
N SER A 652 24.09 30.45 -1.53
CA SER A 652 24.38 31.58 -2.43
C SER A 652 25.77 32.16 -2.16
N ASP A 653 26.10 32.42 -0.89
CA ASP A 653 27.35 33.02 -0.46
C ASP A 653 28.54 32.07 -0.70
N TRP A 654 28.36 30.78 -0.44
CA TRP A 654 29.34 29.74 -0.76
C TRP A 654 29.56 29.60 -2.27
N VAL A 655 28.51 29.60 -3.09
CA VAL A 655 28.63 29.61 -4.56
C VAL A 655 29.32 30.88 -5.07
N ALA A 656 29.12 32.03 -4.41
CA ALA A 656 29.84 33.27 -4.73
C ALA A 656 31.33 33.17 -4.35
N ALA A 657 31.67 32.55 -3.22
CA ALA A 657 33.04 32.33 -2.79
C ALA A 657 33.82 31.32 -3.66
N LEU A 658 33.13 30.39 -4.34
CA LEU A 658 33.76 29.41 -5.22
C LEU A 658 34.48 30.06 -6.43
N PRO A 659 35.64 29.50 -6.87
CA PRO A 659 36.33 29.94 -8.08
C PRO A 659 35.42 29.91 -9.33
N ALA A 660 35.57 30.89 -10.21
CA ALA A 660 34.69 31.07 -11.38
C ALA A 660 34.55 29.81 -12.26
N GLY A 661 35.61 29.00 -12.40
CA GLY A 661 35.58 27.73 -13.15
C GLY A 661 34.82 26.58 -12.48
N THR A 662 34.55 26.66 -11.18
CA THR A 662 33.83 25.62 -10.41
C THR A 662 32.33 25.89 -10.28
N ARG A 663 31.90 27.16 -10.32
CA ARG A 663 30.48 27.56 -10.23
C ARG A 663 29.56 26.86 -11.25
N PRO A 664 29.94 26.65 -12.53
CA PRO A 664 29.11 25.90 -13.49
C PRO A 664 28.86 24.45 -13.07
N TRP A 665 29.81 23.82 -12.37
CA TRP A 665 29.69 22.44 -11.90
C TRP A 665 28.69 22.27 -10.75
N VAL A 666 28.46 23.31 -9.94
CA VAL A 666 27.39 23.30 -8.93
C VAL A 666 26.02 23.18 -9.61
N TRP A 667 25.76 24.03 -10.61
CA TRP A 667 24.52 24.01 -11.38
C TRP A 667 24.37 22.71 -12.20
N ALA A 668 25.44 22.26 -12.85
CA ALA A 668 25.44 21.00 -13.60
C ALA A 668 25.17 19.80 -12.68
N GLY A 669 25.77 19.75 -11.48
CA GLY A 669 25.51 18.73 -10.46
C GLY A 669 24.06 18.75 -9.97
N GLY A 670 23.50 19.94 -9.69
CA GLY A 670 22.09 20.08 -9.29
C GLY A 670 21.11 19.63 -10.37
N VAL A 671 21.32 20.03 -11.63
CA VAL A 671 20.50 19.60 -12.79
C VAL A 671 20.63 18.10 -13.04
N ALA A 672 21.83 17.54 -12.88
CA ALA A 672 22.08 16.12 -13.00
C ALA A 672 21.35 15.32 -11.90
N LEU A 673 21.44 15.77 -10.65
CA LEU A 673 20.76 15.16 -9.52
C LEU A 673 19.24 15.19 -9.68
N ALA A 674 18.66 16.34 -10.01
CA ALA A 674 17.23 16.48 -10.28
C ALA A 674 16.79 15.58 -11.45
N SER A 675 17.58 15.51 -12.52
CA SER A 675 17.34 14.61 -13.66
C SER A 675 17.35 13.14 -13.26
N LEU A 676 18.29 12.73 -12.41
CA LEU A 676 18.40 11.35 -11.91
C LEU A 676 17.25 10.97 -10.97
N LEU A 677 16.76 11.89 -10.14
CA LEU A 677 15.61 11.64 -9.25
C LEU A 677 14.28 11.58 -10.02
N VAL A 678 14.08 12.45 -11.01
CA VAL A 678 12.81 12.52 -11.76
C VAL A 678 12.72 11.45 -12.86
N SER A 679 13.86 11.05 -13.44
CA SER A 679 13.91 10.08 -14.54
C SER A 679 14.15 8.63 -14.08
N GLY A 680 13.50 7.68 -14.73
CA GLY A 680 13.94 6.28 -14.70
C GLY A 680 13.67 5.46 -13.44
N TRP A 681 12.92 5.91 -12.43
CA TRP A 681 12.58 5.08 -11.25
C TRP A 681 11.32 4.21 -11.39
N SER A 682 10.65 4.22 -12.54
CA SER A 682 9.37 3.52 -12.75
C SER A 682 9.59 2.07 -13.18
N VAL A 683 8.93 1.09 -12.57
CA VAL A 683 9.03 -0.34 -12.98
C VAL A 683 8.96 -0.50 -14.52
N PRO A 684 9.94 -1.14 -15.17
CA PRO A 684 9.93 -1.35 -16.62
C PRO A 684 8.68 -2.10 -17.10
N ARG A 685 8.05 -1.63 -18.19
CA ARG A 685 6.93 -2.34 -18.83
C ARG A 685 7.38 -3.49 -19.74
N GLU A 686 8.58 -3.35 -20.30
CA GLU A 686 9.22 -4.31 -21.21
C GLU A 686 10.69 -4.44 -20.81
N HIS A 687 11.25 -5.62 -21.02
CA HIS A 687 12.67 -5.90 -20.86
C HIS A 687 13.25 -6.36 -22.20
N PRO A 688 14.51 -6.01 -22.51
CA PRO A 688 15.21 -6.59 -23.65
C PRO A 688 15.27 -8.11 -23.48
N SER A 689 14.96 -8.87 -24.55
CA SER A 689 15.24 -10.30 -24.55
C SER A 689 16.57 -10.55 -25.26
N VAL A 690 17.44 -11.34 -24.64
CA VAL A 690 18.74 -11.71 -25.21
C VAL A 690 18.57 -12.31 -26.61
N ARG A 691 17.55 -13.15 -26.80
CA ARG A 691 17.21 -13.76 -28.10
C ARG A 691 16.79 -12.77 -29.19
N HIS A 692 16.16 -11.64 -28.86
CA HIS A 692 15.89 -10.58 -29.85
C HIS A 692 17.13 -9.71 -30.07
N PHE A 693 17.86 -9.35 -29.02
CA PHE A 693 19.09 -8.57 -29.15
C PHE A 693 20.14 -9.25 -30.03
N LEU A 694 20.33 -10.57 -29.89
CA LEU A 694 21.24 -11.35 -30.76
C LEU A 694 20.78 -11.46 -32.22
N ARG A 695 19.49 -11.21 -32.52
CA ARG A 695 18.93 -11.25 -33.88
C ARG A 695 18.90 -9.88 -34.57
N ASP A 696 18.67 -8.82 -33.79
CA ASP A 696 18.74 -7.44 -34.25
C ASP A 696 19.34 -6.56 -33.14
N PRO A 697 20.68 -6.42 -33.08
CA PRO A 697 21.34 -5.62 -32.05
C PRO A 697 20.99 -4.13 -32.16
N ARG A 698 20.84 -3.62 -33.39
CA ARG A 698 20.61 -2.19 -33.66
C ARG A 698 19.19 -1.78 -33.27
N GLY A 699 18.16 -2.56 -33.63
CA GLY A 699 16.78 -2.30 -33.23
C GLY A 699 16.52 -2.48 -31.74
N ASN A 700 17.29 -3.34 -31.05
CA ASN A 700 17.12 -3.61 -29.62
C ASN A 700 18.00 -2.75 -28.69
N LEU A 701 19.02 -2.06 -29.21
CA LEU A 701 19.92 -1.19 -28.43
C LEU A 701 19.14 -0.19 -27.55
N GLY A 702 18.11 0.44 -28.10
CA GLY A 702 17.29 1.42 -27.37
C GLY A 702 16.44 0.80 -26.25
N GLY A 703 16.04 -0.46 -26.40
CA GLY A 703 15.38 -1.22 -25.34
C GLY A 703 16.34 -1.56 -24.20
N LEU A 704 17.59 -1.91 -24.53
CA LEU A 704 18.64 -2.23 -23.57
C LEU A 704 19.12 -1.00 -22.80
N LEU A 705 19.46 0.10 -23.48
CA LEU A 705 19.80 1.39 -22.87
C LEU A 705 18.67 1.89 -21.94
N GLY A 706 17.42 1.74 -22.37
CA GLY A 706 16.27 2.12 -21.54
C GLY A 706 16.10 1.26 -20.29
N ALA A 707 16.30 -0.06 -20.39
CA ALA A 707 16.20 -0.98 -19.26
C ALA A 707 17.38 -0.88 -18.29
N LEU A 708 18.54 -0.40 -18.75
CA LEU A 708 19.76 -0.19 -17.94
C LEU A 708 19.96 1.25 -17.49
N ALA A 709 18.99 2.16 -17.65
CA ALA A 709 19.08 3.50 -17.07
C ALA A 709 19.29 3.44 -15.55
N PRO A 710 20.01 4.37 -14.89
CA PRO A 710 20.41 4.25 -13.49
C PRO A 710 19.28 3.83 -12.51
N GLY A 711 18.16 4.55 -12.48
CA GLY A 711 16.99 4.20 -11.63
C GLY A 711 16.23 2.92 -12.02
N GLN A 712 16.62 2.25 -13.12
CA GLN A 712 16.07 0.95 -13.56
C GLN A 712 16.96 -0.22 -13.15
N VAL A 713 18.25 0.01 -12.90
CA VAL A 713 19.22 -1.01 -12.52
C VAL A 713 18.75 -1.87 -11.32
N PRO A 714 18.16 -1.31 -10.24
CA PRO A 714 17.67 -2.12 -9.11
C PRO A 714 16.60 -3.15 -9.51
N TYR A 715 15.72 -2.83 -10.46
CA TYR A 715 14.71 -3.76 -10.95
C TYR A 715 15.32 -4.88 -11.83
N GLY A 716 16.37 -4.55 -12.60
CA GLY A 716 17.15 -5.53 -13.34
C GLY A 716 17.90 -6.49 -12.42
N VAL A 717 18.63 -5.95 -11.45
CA VAL A 717 19.38 -6.72 -10.44
C VAL A 717 18.46 -7.65 -9.65
N ALA A 718 17.32 -7.16 -9.15
CA ALA A 718 16.35 -7.99 -8.43
C ALA A 718 15.82 -9.16 -9.29
N GLY A 719 15.61 -8.95 -10.60
CA GLY A 719 15.21 -10.01 -11.53
C GLY A 719 16.35 -11.01 -11.85
N LEU A 720 17.61 -10.58 -11.82
CA LEU A 720 18.79 -11.44 -12.01
C LEU A 720 19.06 -12.29 -10.75
N VAL A 721 19.00 -11.69 -9.56
CA VAL A 721 19.06 -12.40 -8.27
C VAL A 721 17.95 -13.45 -8.18
N GLY A 722 16.79 -13.18 -8.80
CA GLY A 722 15.70 -14.16 -8.95
C GLY A 722 16.12 -15.50 -9.59
N PHE A 723 17.10 -15.51 -10.50
CA PHE A 723 17.59 -16.75 -11.12
C PHE A 723 18.46 -17.60 -10.18
N ALA A 724 18.94 -17.05 -9.05
CA ALA A 724 19.62 -17.82 -8.01
C ALA A 724 18.63 -18.54 -7.07
N LEU A 725 17.33 -18.33 -7.20
CA LEU A 725 16.31 -18.97 -6.37
C LEU A 725 16.18 -20.47 -6.71
N PRO A 726 16.09 -21.37 -5.71
CA PRO A 726 15.96 -22.80 -5.96
C PRO A 726 14.72 -23.17 -6.78
N ALA A 727 14.79 -24.22 -7.60
CA ALA A 727 13.64 -24.73 -8.36
C ALA A 727 12.42 -25.11 -7.48
N ARG A 728 12.64 -25.40 -6.19
CA ARG A 728 11.58 -25.64 -5.20
C ARG A 728 10.69 -24.41 -4.94
N THR A 729 11.08 -23.22 -5.39
CA THR A 729 10.32 -21.96 -5.26
C THR A 729 8.91 -22.05 -5.84
N ASP A 730 8.69 -22.84 -6.89
CA ASP A 730 7.37 -23.08 -7.47
C ASP A 730 6.34 -23.65 -6.47
N ARG A 731 6.81 -24.34 -5.40
CA ARG A 731 5.96 -24.88 -4.33
C ARG A 731 5.32 -23.80 -3.44
N LEU A 732 5.68 -22.53 -3.62
CA LEU A 732 5.04 -21.42 -2.89
C LEU A 732 3.65 -21.06 -3.43
N LEU A 733 3.33 -21.44 -4.68
CA LEU A 733 2.04 -21.16 -5.32
C LEU A 733 1.30 -22.43 -5.80
N ARG A 734 2.00 -23.56 -5.89
CA ARG A 734 1.47 -24.89 -6.22
C ARG A 734 1.14 -25.67 -4.93
N PRO A 735 0.16 -26.59 -4.94
CA PRO A 735 -0.12 -27.43 -3.79
C PRO A 735 1.11 -28.26 -3.40
N ARG A 736 1.23 -28.54 -2.09
CA ARG A 736 1.95 -29.73 -1.63
C ARG A 736 1.01 -30.91 -1.93
N GLY A 737 1.38 -31.73 -2.91
CA GLY A 737 0.86 -33.08 -3.04
C GLY A 737 1.51 -33.99 -2.00
#